data_AF-A0A930HP26-F1
#
_entry.id   AF-A0A930HP26-F1
#
_cell.length_a   1.000
_cell.length_b   1.000
_cell.length_c   1.000
_cell.angle_alpha   90.00
_cell.angle_beta   90.00
_cell.angle_gamma   90.00
#
_symmetry.space_group_name_H-M   'P 1'
#
loop_
_entity.id
_entity.type
_entity.pdbx_description
1 polymer ?
#
loop_
_entity_poly.entity_id
_entity_poly.type
_entity_poly.pdbx_seq_one_letter_code
_entity_poly.pdbx_strand_id
1 'polypeptide(L)'
;MKQKLFTKGNMKVFITLVCMLLSSTMAFAQKTIHVEEAGSLMNKLTEEEMLSLTELKVTGNLNGTDILYIRAMGGSTIAGAKTDGKLQILDLSEANIVSGGTSYYYVDEDLEYYTKDNTISINMFCRCSELRKITIPNSVTTIERNAFLLCDNLTEIIAKPENNNFKTADGVLFDKEMITLIKCPDGKTGTYIIPEGTQKLSDEAFSNTEKLEKIVIPASLNSIGGSSGMVPFYICNELKAFEVHKDNKTFASADGVLFDKNMETLLKYPKGRSGEYIVPEMVKKIGKYSFYEATELTNIILPKSLTEIESSAFAHIKNLTTITLPELVEQIGFGVFMNCTGLTEVHVLAVSPPYCGSMAFYNIDFEQCKLFVPHGKRDVYKISTPWSSFKHIEEAAEKPYATFTTSKKIGSEVVSRILGNDITFDGIKFIRTKEMMGERLDFYEVMKKDVRIEGNITEMSIDNFDVEALDVSHCPTLKILSCKNGKLEKLDLSNNKEIDTLNCSYCGLKELNITQCGKLVFLDCDENELTKLDISKNPLINYLSVNNNTIGTIDVSIQKYLETLAVNRTGIEKLNVSNNQYLANLYANENKLAEIDLTKNNNLKELQLAKNNFKSFTLKSSTLQKLYINDNKLTAMQLDLPELELLCAYSNELSELDLSKLKKVNTLSLHHNLLTDVNLKPIEELEYIWIDNNKLKSLDLSQNQMILTITCYTNQLSPNACKSLMTGLPQRNASDIADIIIVNTKETEGNICTKSAVAIAKTKQWNVIDFAGGTEGYPGLPYEGTDDPTNIQGVDNNTKAEVFTITDGKIIFNGNYGEAILYNAQGAKISSFNNPTTINLSNMPHGIYVVSFRGTSTKFVY
;
A
#
# COMPACT_ATOMS: atom_id res chain seq x y z
N MET A 1 62.14 23.31 -58.53
CA MET A 1 61.45 22.06 -58.96
C MET A 1 61.25 21.03 -57.82
N LYS A 2 61.50 21.35 -56.54
CA LYS A 2 61.51 20.38 -55.42
C LYS A 2 60.61 20.73 -54.21
N GLN A 3 59.51 21.47 -54.43
CA GLN A 3 58.44 21.69 -53.44
C GLN A 3 57.12 20.99 -53.82
N LYS A 4 57.07 20.35 -55.00
CA LYS A 4 55.86 19.74 -55.57
C LYS A 4 55.73 18.22 -55.33
N LEU A 5 56.60 17.62 -54.52
CA LEU A 5 56.54 16.18 -54.20
C LEU A 5 55.53 15.83 -53.10
N PHE A 6 55.04 16.81 -52.33
CA PHE A 6 54.20 16.55 -51.15
C PHE A 6 52.81 17.20 -51.20
N THR A 7 52.42 17.74 -52.36
CA THR A 7 51.05 18.17 -52.63
C THR A 7 50.30 17.12 -53.44
N LYS A 8 48.97 17.06 -53.24
CA LYS A 8 47.99 16.01 -53.60
C LYS A 8 47.97 15.50 -55.06
N GLY A 9 48.89 15.91 -55.94
CA GLY A 9 48.70 15.91 -57.40
C GLY A 9 49.64 15.08 -58.29
N ASN A 10 50.80 14.56 -57.90
CA ASN A 10 51.72 13.92 -58.88
C ASN A 10 52.57 12.75 -58.35
N MET A 11 51.92 11.70 -57.84
CA MET A 11 52.60 10.45 -57.47
C MET A 11 51.96 9.23 -58.16
N LYS A 12 51.73 9.33 -59.48
CA LYS A 12 51.15 8.22 -60.26
C LYS A 12 52.03 7.69 -61.39
N VAL A 13 53.25 8.21 -61.60
CA VAL A 13 54.06 7.84 -62.79
C VAL A 13 55.45 7.26 -62.48
N PHE A 14 55.88 7.13 -61.21
CA PHE A 14 57.24 6.62 -60.92
C PHE A 14 57.34 5.37 -60.02
N ILE A 15 56.22 4.83 -59.53
CA ILE A 15 56.21 3.71 -58.54
C ILE A 15 56.07 2.32 -59.18
N THR A 16 55.94 2.21 -60.51
CA THR A 16 55.71 0.91 -61.16
C THR A 16 56.97 0.12 -61.50
N LEU A 17 58.19 0.64 -61.32
CA LEU A 17 59.42 -0.03 -61.81
C LEU A 17 60.39 -0.57 -60.74
N VAL A 18 60.27 -0.22 -59.46
CA VAL A 18 61.24 -0.64 -58.43
C VAL A 18 60.72 -1.76 -57.52
N CYS A 19 59.40 -2.00 -57.44
CA CYS A 19 58.82 -2.97 -56.50
C CYS A 19 58.88 -4.45 -56.92
N MET A 20 59.54 -4.82 -58.03
CA MET A 20 59.59 -6.23 -58.48
C MET A 20 60.80 -7.04 -58.03
N LEU A 21 61.76 -6.48 -57.30
CA LEU A 21 62.93 -7.25 -56.83
C LEU A 21 63.32 -6.82 -55.42
N LEU A 22 62.87 -7.58 -54.42
CA LEU A 22 63.67 -8.08 -53.28
C LEU A 22 62.75 -8.78 -52.26
N SER A 23 62.55 -10.08 -52.49
CA SER A 23 62.19 -11.03 -51.45
C SER A 23 63.44 -11.45 -50.69
N SER A 24 63.71 -10.83 -49.55
CA SER A 24 64.63 -11.36 -48.54
C SER A 24 64.48 -10.54 -47.26
N THR A 25 64.18 -11.21 -46.15
CA THR A 25 64.46 -10.79 -44.76
C THR A 25 64.56 -9.27 -44.52
N MET A 26 63.53 -8.64 -43.95
CA MET A 26 63.61 -7.25 -43.48
C MET A 26 64.70 -7.13 -42.40
N ALA A 27 65.92 -6.83 -42.82
CA ALA A 27 66.85 -6.12 -41.97
C ALA A 27 66.27 -4.71 -41.77
N PHE A 28 66.06 -4.30 -40.53
CA PHE A 28 65.67 -2.91 -40.23
C PHE A 28 66.74 -1.99 -40.81
N ALA A 29 66.36 -1.18 -41.80
CA ALA A 29 67.24 -0.16 -42.32
C ALA A 29 67.31 0.97 -41.28
N GLN A 30 68.44 1.04 -40.58
CA GLN A 30 68.72 2.02 -39.53
C GLN A 30 69.76 3.04 -40.01
N LYS A 31 69.55 4.32 -39.72
CA LYS A 31 70.51 5.37 -40.04
C LYS A 31 70.60 6.41 -38.92
N THR A 32 71.80 6.95 -38.71
CA THR A 32 72.04 8.12 -37.84
C THR A 32 72.50 9.29 -38.70
N ILE A 33 71.85 10.45 -38.54
CA ILE A 33 72.13 11.65 -39.31
C ILE A 33 72.36 12.84 -38.39
N HIS A 34 73.41 13.60 -38.67
CA HIS A 34 73.65 14.90 -38.05
C HIS A 34 73.25 16.03 -39.00
N VAL A 35 72.36 16.91 -38.55
CA VAL A 35 71.87 18.09 -39.27
C VAL A 35 72.65 19.32 -38.79
N GLU A 36 73.61 19.74 -39.62
CA GLU A 36 74.49 20.90 -39.34
C GLU A 36 73.72 22.22 -39.45
N GLU A 37 72.94 22.37 -40.53
CA GLU A 37 72.09 23.52 -40.79
C GLU A 37 70.62 23.09 -40.76
N ALA A 38 69.80 23.76 -39.96
CA ALA A 38 68.37 23.42 -39.85
C ALA A 38 67.66 23.57 -41.20
N GLY A 39 66.88 22.57 -41.58
CA GLY A 39 66.19 22.43 -42.86
C GLY A 39 66.94 21.57 -43.89
N SER A 40 68.12 21.05 -43.55
CA SER A 40 68.99 20.31 -44.48
C SER A 40 68.86 18.78 -44.41
N LEU A 41 67.98 18.20 -43.57
CA LEU A 41 67.84 16.75 -43.43
C LEU A 41 67.59 16.05 -44.77
N MET A 42 66.75 16.65 -45.62
CA MET A 42 66.41 16.13 -46.95
C MET A 42 67.62 15.98 -47.90
N ASN A 43 68.70 16.74 -47.65
CA ASN A 43 69.91 16.68 -48.47
C ASN A 43 70.85 15.53 -48.04
N LYS A 44 70.57 14.90 -46.89
CA LYS A 44 71.38 13.81 -46.31
C LYS A 44 70.75 12.42 -46.50
N LEU A 45 69.62 12.35 -47.21
CA LEU A 45 68.86 11.14 -47.50
C LEU A 45 68.59 11.03 -49.00
N THR A 46 68.67 9.83 -49.54
CA THR A 46 68.12 9.52 -50.88
C THR A 46 66.61 9.32 -50.82
N GLU A 47 65.91 9.40 -51.96
CA GLU A 47 64.46 9.15 -52.01
C GLU A 47 64.11 7.71 -51.57
N GLU A 48 64.96 6.73 -51.88
CA GLU A 48 64.80 5.34 -51.44
C GLU A 48 64.92 5.23 -49.91
N GLU A 49 65.94 5.84 -49.31
CA GLU A 49 66.10 5.87 -47.85
C GLU A 49 64.92 6.58 -47.16
N MET A 50 64.42 7.67 -47.73
CA MET A 50 63.27 8.40 -47.20
C MET A 50 62.00 7.52 -47.14
N LEU A 51 61.82 6.62 -48.10
CA LEU A 51 60.63 5.76 -48.16
C LEU A 51 60.82 4.40 -47.48
N SER A 52 62.05 3.92 -47.32
CA SER A 52 62.33 2.55 -46.83
C SER A 52 62.91 2.47 -45.41
N LEU A 53 63.48 3.55 -44.87
CA LEU A 53 64.06 3.52 -43.52
C LEU A 53 63.01 3.21 -42.47
N THR A 54 63.32 2.25 -41.61
CA THR A 54 62.48 1.84 -40.49
C THR A 54 62.93 2.45 -39.18
N GLU A 55 64.21 2.82 -39.06
CA GLU A 55 64.77 3.47 -37.88
C GLU A 55 65.66 4.66 -38.26
N LEU A 56 65.46 5.80 -37.60
CA LEU A 56 66.23 7.01 -37.84
C LEU A 56 66.60 7.67 -36.51
N LYS A 57 67.90 7.89 -36.29
CA LYS A 57 68.39 8.82 -35.27
C LYS A 57 68.80 10.13 -35.93
N VAL A 58 68.28 11.25 -35.44
CA VAL A 58 68.64 12.58 -35.91
C VAL A 58 69.25 13.39 -34.78
N THR A 59 70.35 14.08 -35.07
CA THR A 59 71.07 14.95 -34.13
C THR A 59 71.28 16.34 -34.76
N GLY A 60 71.52 17.37 -33.95
CA GLY A 60 71.68 18.75 -34.44
C GLY A 60 70.36 19.54 -34.47
N ASN A 61 70.30 20.66 -35.20
CA ASN A 61 69.16 21.58 -35.14
C ASN A 61 68.13 21.24 -36.23
N LEU A 62 66.86 21.11 -35.84
CA LEU A 62 65.74 20.77 -36.72
C LEU A 62 64.69 21.88 -36.74
N ASN A 63 64.30 22.33 -37.93
CA ASN A 63 63.21 23.30 -38.12
C ASN A 63 62.02 22.68 -38.86
N GLY A 64 61.00 23.48 -39.17
CA GLY A 64 59.76 22.99 -39.77
C GLY A 64 59.95 22.25 -41.10
N THR A 65 60.98 22.59 -41.87
CA THR A 65 61.32 21.86 -43.10
C THR A 65 61.77 20.43 -42.77
N ASP A 66 62.66 20.22 -41.80
CA ASP A 66 63.11 18.87 -41.44
C ASP A 66 61.96 18.01 -40.88
N ILE A 67 61.12 18.63 -40.03
CA ILE A 67 59.97 17.98 -39.43
C ILE A 67 58.98 17.53 -40.49
N LEU A 68 58.73 18.32 -41.54
CA LEU A 68 57.89 17.93 -42.66
C LEU A 68 58.38 16.62 -43.31
N TYR A 69 59.69 16.48 -43.53
CA TYR A 69 60.27 15.24 -44.09
C TYR A 69 60.16 14.08 -43.10
N ILE A 70 60.44 14.29 -41.82
CA ILE A 70 60.28 13.26 -40.79
C ILE A 70 58.83 12.77 -40.74
N ARG A 71 57.84 13.67 -40.81
CA ARG A 71 56.41 13.31 -40.90
C ARG A 71 56.13 12.44 -42.11
N ALA A 72 56.66 12.81 -43.28
CA ALA A 72 56.49 12.02 -44.50
C ALA A 72 57.13 10.62 -44.39
N MET A 73 58.28 10.50 -43.73
CA MET A 73 58.89 9.20 -43.43
C MET A 73 58.05 8.39 -42.43
N GLY A 74 57.45 9.06 -41.44
CA GLY A 74 56.57 8.50 -40.42
C GLY A 74 55.12 8.24 -40.87
N GLY A 75 54.82 8.38 -42.15
CA GLY A 75 53.52 8.00 -42.73
C GLY A 75 52.52 9.14 -42.94
N SER A 76 52.92 10.42 -42.79
CA SER A 76 52.02 11.57 -42.89
C SER A 76 52.54 12.70 -43.78
N THR A 77 51.67 13.24 -44.64
CA THR A 77 51.94 14.50 -45.36
C THR A 77 51.74 15.72 -44.47
N ILE A 78 52.04 16.90 -45.04
CA ILE A 78 51.75 18.22 -44.48
C ILE A 78 50.26 18.45 -44.18
N ALA A 79 49.36 17.80 -44.93
CA ALA A 79 47.91 17.92 -44.75
C ALA A 79 47.31 16.70 -44.03
N GLY A 80 48.14 15.86 -43.41
CA GLY A 80 47.70 14.67 -42.67
C GLY A 80 47.24 13.48 -43.53
N ALA A 81 47.54 13.46 -44.83
CA ALA A 81 47.27 12.31 -45.69
C ALA A 81 48.36 11.23 -45.53
N LYS A 82 48.03 9.97 -45.81
CA LYS A 82 48.99 8.85 -45.71
C LYS A 82 50.11 8.98 -46.76
N THR A 83 51.33 8.63 -46.36
CA THR A 83 52.50 8.46 -47.25
C THR A 83 52.97 7.01 -47.27
N ASP A 84 53.84 6.67 -48.22
CA ASP A 84 54.48 5.35 -48.31
C ASP A 84 55.69 5.16 -47.36
N GLY A 85 55.96 6.15 -46.50
CA GLY A 85 57.05 6.09 -45.52
C GLY A 85 56.94 4.85 -44.61
N LYS A 86 58.08 4.39 -44.08
CA LYS A 86 58.19 3.18 -43.26
C LYS A 86 58.84 3.40 -41.90
N LEU A 87 59.04 4.67 -41.51
CA LEU A 87 59.75 5.00 -40.27
C LEU A 87 58.92 4.60 -39.07
N GLN A 88 59.44 3.65 -38.30
CA GLN A 88 58.81 3.10 -37.09
C GLN A 88 59.49 3.58 -35.81
N ILE A 89 60.81 3.77 -35.83
CA ILE A 89 61.57 4.24 -34.66
C ILE A 89 62.29 5.53 -35.00
N LEU A 90 61.96 6.59 -34.26
CA LEU A 90 62.58 7.89 -34.40
C LEU A 90 63.29 8.26 -33.10
N ASP A 91 64.60 8.48 -33.15
CA ASP A 91 65.39 8.98 -32.03
C ASP A 91 65.83 10.42 -32.28
N LEU A 92 65.29 11.36 -31.50
CA LEU A 92 65.64 12.78 -31.55
C LEU A 92 66.39 13.23 -30.29
N SER A 93 66.90 12.33 -29.44
CA SER A 93 67.43 12.71 -28.12
C SER A 93 68.51 13.78 -28.15
N GLU A 94 69.35 13.77 -29.19
CA GLU A 94 70.46 14.71 -29.43
C GLU A 94 70.13 15.78 -30.50
N ALA A 95 68.86 15.93 -30.85
CA ALA A 95 68.39 17.02 -31.69
C ALA A 95 67.94 18.23 -30.83
N ASN A 96 67.85 19.40 -31.46
CA ASN A 96 67.18 20.56 -30.91
C ASN A 96 66.09 20.99 -31.89
N ILE A 97 64.87 21.22 -31.41
CA ILE A 97 63.85 21.88 -32.23
C ILE A 97 64.11 23.38 -32.20
N VAL A 98 64.27 23.99 -33.37
CA VAL A 98 64.45 25.44 -33.55
C VAL A 98 63.36 26.01 -34.44
N SER A 99 63.04 27.27 -34.23
CA SER A 99 62.11 28.04 -35.05
C SER A 99 62.65 28.27 -36.48
N GLY A 100 61.73 28.39 -37.44
CA GLY A 100 62.04 28.62 -38.86
C GLY A 100 61.68 27.43 -39.76
N GLY A 101 62.11 27.50 -41.02
CA GLY A 101 61.75 26.53 -42.05
C GLY A 101 60.33 26.71 -42.59
N THR A 102 59.85 25.72 -43.35
CA THR A 102 58.47 25.69 -43.87
C THR A 102 57.48 25.23 -42.81
N SER A 103 56.17 25.42 -43.07
CA SER A 103 55.14 24.75 -42.28
C SER A 103 55.29 23.23 -42.39
N TYR A 104 55.08 22.53 -41.28
CA TYR A 104 55.11 21.06 -41.24
C TYR A 104 53.70 20.45 -41.22
N TYR A 105 52.69 21.26 -40.89
CA TYR A 105 51.30 20.87 -40.89
C TYR A 105 50.40 22.05 -41.24
N TYR A 106 49.32 21.82 -41.97
CA TYR A 106 48.22 22.79 -42.09
C TYR A 106 46.87 22.07 -42.11
N VAL A 107 45.84 22.74 -41.60
CA VAL A 107 44.45 22.21 -41.59
C VAL A 107 43.69 22.66 -42.83
N ASP A 108 43.87 23.91 -43.22
CA ASP A 108 43.35 24.56 -44.43
C ASP A 108 44.35 25.64 -44.90
N GLU A 109 44.01 26.39 -45.95
CA GLU A 109 44.90 27.43 -46.53
C GLU A 109 45.22 28.58 -45.55
N ASP A 110 44.45 28.73 -44.45
CA ASP A 110 44.57 29.84 -43.51
C ASP A 110 45.23 29.44 -42.17
N LEU A 111 45.41 28.14 -41.89
CA LEU A 111 45.94 27.65 -40.63
C LEU A 111 47.14 26.70 -40.79
N GLU A 112 48.33 27.30 -40.79
CA GLU A 112 49.62 26.62 -40.89
C GLU A 112 50.39 26.59 -39.55
N TYR A 113 51.12 25.50 -39.30
CA TYR A 113 51.90 25.28 -38.10
C TYR A 113 53.39 25.21 -38.38
N TYR A 114 54.15 25.92 -37.54
CA TYR A 114 55.59 26.12 -37.62
C TYR A 114 56.28 25.67 -36.34
N THR A 115 57.58 25.37 -36.41
CA THR A 115 58.36 24.96 -35.23
C THR A 115 58.62 26.15 -34.32
N LYS A 116 58.70 25.88 -33.02
CA LYS A 116 59.15 26.83 -32.00
C LYS A 116 60.33 26.21 -31.24
N ASP A 117 61.24 27.06 -30.77
CA ASP A 117 62.42 26.61 -30.04
C ASP A 117 62.02 25.70 -28.86
N ASN A 118 62.69 24.54 -28.75
CA ASN A 118 62.52 23.56 -27.68
C ASN A 118 61.07 23.10 -27.43
N THR A 119 60.23 23.14 -28.47
CA THR A 119 58.81 22.80 -28.35
C THR A 119 58.43 21.72 -29.35
N ILE A 120 57.81 20.64 -28.88
CA ILE A 120 57.05 19.75 -29.78
C ILE A 120 55.70 20.43 -30.01
N SER A 121 55.66 21.22 -31.08
CA SER A 121 54.56 22.13 -31.39
C SER A 121 53.28 21.41 -31.82
N ILE A 122 52.19 22.18 -31.89
CA ILE A 122 50.84 21.68 -32.23
C ILE A 122 50.87 20.80 -33.49
N ASN A 123 50.28 19.60 -33.40
CA ASN A 123 50.22 18.63 -34.49
C ASN A 123 51.57 18.12 -35.06
N MET A 124 52.72 18.38 -34.42
CA MET A 124 54.05 18.08 -34.97
C MET A 124 54.21 16.65 -35.52
N PHE A 125 53.78 15.63 -34.77
CA PHE A 125 53.78 14.24 -35.20
C PHE A 125 52.37 13.68 -35.42
N CYS A 126 51.34 14.54 -35.44
CA CYS A 126 49.96 14.12 -35.68
C CYS A 126 49.85 13.32 -36.98
N ARG A 127 49.13 12.20 -36.94
CA ARG A 127 48.92 11.25 -38.06
C ARG A 127 50.16 10.52 -38.57
N CYS A 128 51.29 10.57 -37.86
CA CYS A 128 52.47 9.75 -38.17
C CYS A 128 52.22 8.27 -37.84
N SER A 129 51.34 7.65 -38.62
CA SER A 129 50.74 6.33 -38.38
C SER A 129 51.73 5.16 -38.47
N GLU A 130 52.93 5.36 -39.02
CA GLU A 130 53.94 4.31 -39.10
C GLU A 130 54.84 4.28 -37.85
N LEU A 131 54.91 5.38 -37.08
CA LEU A 131 55.72 5.45 -35.87
C LEU A 131 55.19 4.48 -34.80
N ARG A 132 56.11 3.67 -34.28
CA ARG A 132 55.92 2.78 -33.11
C ARG A 132 56.59 3.32 -31.86
N LYS A 133 57.71 4.01 -32.05
CA LYS A 133 58.52 4.56 -30.95
C LYS A 133 59.10 5.90 -31.35
N ILE A 134 58.99 6.89 -30.46
CA ILE A 134 59.70 8.15 -30.59
C ILE A 134 60.46 8.46 -29.31
N THR A 135 61.75 8.81 -29.44
CA THR A 135 62.53 9.43 -28.37
C THR A 135 62.53 10.93 -28.58
N ILE A 136 61.97 11.69 -27.64
CA ILE A 136 61.88 13.14 -27.74
C ILE A 136 63.24 13.80 -27.47
N PRO A 137 63.50 14.99 -28.04
CA PRO A 137 64.75 15.69 -27.79
C PRO A 137 64.95 16.08 -26.32
N ASN A 138 66.19 15.98 -25.84
CA ASN A 138 66.53 16.31 -24.45
C ASN A 138 66.32 17.80 -24.13
N SER A 139 66.39 18.66 -25.15
CA SER A 139 66.21 20.11 -25.01
C SER A 139 64.75 20.53 -24.86
N VAL A 140 63.78 19.66 -25.15
CA VAL A 140 62.36 20.02 -25.18
C VAL A 140 61.87 20.43 -23.79
N THR A 141 61.25 21.60 -23.73
CA THR A 141 60.62 22.15 -22.52
C THR A 141 59.10 22.08 -22.57
N THR A 142 58.51 22.04 -23.77
CA THR A 142 57.07 22.17 -23.96
C THR A 142 56.57 21.18 -25.00
N ILE A 143 55.42 20.57 -24.72
CA ILE A 143 54.67 19.75 -25.67
C ILE A 143 53.28 20.36 -25.81
N GLU A 144 52.96 20.82 -27.02
CA GLU A 144 51.69 21.47 -27.31
C GLU A 144 50.63 20.43 -27.73
N ARG A 145 49.39 20.91 -27.83
CA ARG A 145 48.20 20.10 -28.09
C ARG A 145 48.33 19.27 -29.39
N ASN A 146 47.78 18.06 -29.39
CA ASN A 146 47.76 17.14 -30.53
C ASN A 146 49.13 16.73 -31.10
N ALA A 147 50.24 16.99 -30.40
CA ALA A 147 51.59 16.67 -30.86
C ALA A 147 51.73 15.22 -31.38
N PHE A 148 51.04 14.27 -30.74
CA PHE A 148 51.07 12.83 -31.07
C PHE A 148 49.68 12.25 -31.38
N LEU A 149 48.71 13.07 -31.81
CA LEU A 149 47.35 12.61 -32.07
C LEU A 149 47.28 11.75 -33.34
N LEU A 150 46.42 10.72 -33.36
CA LEU A 150 46.24 9.80 -34.51
C LEU A 150 47.52 9.08 -34.93
N CYS A 151 48.38 8.75 -33.97
CA CYS A 151 49.58 7.95 -34.18
C CYS A 151 49.31 6.49 -33.84
N ASP A 152 48.36 5.84 -34.54
CA ASP A 152 47.69 4.60 -34.12
C ASP A 152 48.61 3.37 -33.85
N ASN A 153 49.86 3.41 -34.31
CA ASN A 153 50.87 2.37 -34.05
C ASN A 153 51.90 2.75 -32.97
N LEU A 154 51.88 3.98 -32.45
CA LEU A 154 52.83 4.49 -31.48
C LEU A 154 52.57 3.84 -30.13
N THR A 155 53.50 3.01 -29.65
CA THR A 155 53.41 2.29 -28.37
C THR A 155 54.29 2.91 -27.28
N GLU A 156 55.30 3.71 -27.67
CA GLU A 156 56.28 4.29 -26.76
C GLU A 156 56.66 5.73 -27.12
N ILE A 157 56.57 6.63 -26.14
CA ILE A 157 57.15 7.97 -26.17
C ILE A 157 58.21 8.05 -25.07
N ILE A 158 59.47 8.20 -25.47
CA ILE A 158 60.64 8.12 -24.58
C ILE A 158 61.25 9.51 -24.35
N ALA A 159 61.34 9.94 -23.09
CA ALA A 159 62.22 11.00 -22.64
C ALA A 159 63.45 10.35 -21.97
N LYS A 160 64.65 10.64 -22.48
CA LYS A 160 65.90 10.14 -21.89
C LYS A 160 66.17 10.84 -20.54
N PRO A 161 66.99 10.25 -19.65
CA PRO A 161 67.29 10.84 -18.34
C PRO A 161 67.77 12.29 -18.39
N GLU A 162 68.46 12.67 -19.47
CA GLU A 162 68.99 14.01 -19.74
C GLU A 162 67.91 15.05 -20.05
N ASN A 163 66.67 14.65 -20.38
CA ASN A 163 65.56 15.59 -20.51
C ASN A 163 65.16 16.12 -19.12
N ASN A 164 65.23 17.43 -18.93
CA ASN A 164 64.98 18.08 -17.63
C ASN A 164 63.50 18.33 -17.33
N ASN A 165 62.60 18.17 -18.32
CA ASN A 165 61.19 18.56 -18.19
C ASN A 165 60.22 17.37 -18.23
N PHE A 166 60.62 16.27 -18.87
CA PHE A 166 59.78 15.11 -19.09
C PHE A 166 60.45 13.82 -18.63
N LYS A 167 59.62 12.83 -18.35
CA LYS A 167 60.04 11.48 -17.96
C LYS A 167 59.11 10.45 -18.57
N THR A 168 59.63 9.25 -18.79
CA THR A 168 58.84 8.13 -19.29
C THR A 168 58.68 7.05 -18.23
N ALA A 169 57.48 6.49 -18.14
CA ALA A 169 57.20 5.25 -17.42
C ALA A 169 56.36 4.33 -18.32
N ASP A 170 56.82 3.10 -18.55
CA ASP A 170 56.14 2.11 -19.41
C ASP A 170 55.74 2.66 -20.81
N GLY A 171 56.64 3.42 -21.43
CA GLY A 171 56.40 4.06 -22.74
C GLY A 171 55.42 5.23 -22.72
N VAL A 172 54.85 5.60 -21.57
CA VAL A 172 53.95 6.74 -21.39
C VAL A 172 54.72 7.96 -20.89
N LEU A 173 54.36 9.13 -21.42
CA LEU A 173 55.05 10.38 -21.13
C LEU A 173 54.42 11.14 -19.96
N PHE A 174 55.26 11.60 -19.05
CA PHE A 174 54.93 12.38 -17.86
C PHE A 174 55.77 13.66 -17.81
N ASP A 175 55.36 14.60 -16.95
CA ASP A 175 56.28 15.62 -16.46
C ASP A 175 57.46 15.00 -15.68
N LYS A 176 58.52 15.78 -15.46
CA LYS A 176 59.77 15.29 -14.84
C LYS A 176 59.53 14.59 -13.50
N GLU A 177 58.62 15.16 -12.70
CA GLU A 177 58.26 14.69 -11.36
C GLU A 177 57.25 13.53 -11.35
N MET A 178 56.71 13.14 -12.51
CA MET A 178 55.63 12.17 -12.66
C MET A 178 54.33 12.50 -11.91
N ILE A 179 54.10 13.79 -11.67
CA ILE A 179 52.88 14.32 -11.06
C ILE A 179 51.75 14.35 -12.11
N THR A 180 52.09 14.64 -13.37
CA THR A 180 51.13 14.78 -14.47
C THR A 180 51.42 13.78 -15.59
N LEU A 181 50.43 12.96 -15.93
CA LEU A 181 50.48 12.14 -17.15
C LEU A 181 50.16 13.04 -18.34
N ILE A 182 51.13 13.20 -19.23
CA ILE A 182 51.06 14.12 -20.38
C ILE A 182 50.42 13.44 -21.57
N LYS A 183 50.92 12.26 -21.97
CA LYS A 183 50.40 11.51 -23.13
C LYS A 183 50.69 10.02 -23.03
N CYS A 184 49.63 9.21 -23.04
CA CYS A 184 49.66 7.79 -23.33
C CYS A 184 49.68 7.59 -24.86
N PRO A 185 50.60 6.79 -25.41
CA PRO A 185 50.68 6.54 -26.86
C PRO A 185 49.40 5.90 -27.44
N ASP A 186 48.97 6.34 -28.62
CA ASP A 186 47.71 5.92 -29.26
C ASP A 186 47.64 4.42 -29.55
N GLY A 187 48.79 3.79 -29.81
CA GLY A 187 48.93 2.35 -30.04
C GLY A 187 49.01 1.51 -28.77
N LYS A 188 48.94 2.10 -27.57
CA LYS A 188 48.93 1.34 -26.30
C LYS A 188 47.67 0.48 -26.22
N THR A 189 47.83 -0.77 -25.76
CA THR A 189 46.74 -1.77 -25.72
C THR A 189 46.55 -2.36 -24.33
N GLY A 190 45.43 -3.07 -24.12
CA GLY A 190 45.20 -3.85 -22.90
C GLY A 190 44.91 -2.99 -21.67
N THR A 191 45.46 -3.38 -20.52
CA THR A 191 45.29 -2.65 -19.25
C THR A 191 46.48 -1.73 -19.00
N TYR A 192 46.22 -0.45 -18.74
CA TYR A 192 47.24 0.48 -18.25
C TYR A 192 47.01 0.84 -16.80
N ILE A 193 48.04 0.63 -15.97
CA ILE A 193 48.04 0.99 -14.56
C ILE A 193 48.79 2.31 -14.44
N ILE A 194 48.06 3.38 -14.11
CA ILE A 194 48.68 4.70 -13.90
C ILE A 194 49.57 4.60 -12.64
N PRO A 195 50.86 4.99 -12.71
CA PRO A 195 51.78 4.90 -11.58
C PRO A 195 51.30 5.65 -10.33
N GLU A 196 51.55 5.07 -9.15
CA GLU A 196 51.32 5.76 -7.88
C GLU A 196 52.22 7.01 -7.78
N GLY A 197 51.67 8.09 -7.22
CA GLY A 197 52.27 9.42 -7.22
C GLY A 197 51.76 10.35 -8.33
N THR A 198 51.15 9.81 -9.40
CA THR A 198 50.46 10.62 -10.41
C THR A 198 49.21 11.26 -9.81
N GLN A 199 49.11 12.58 -9.90
CA GLN A 199 48.02 13.38 -9.31
C GLN A 199 47.06 13.92 -10.38
N LYS A 200 47.54 14.15 -11.61
CA LYS A 200 46.79 14.83 -12.66
C LYS A 200 46.91 14.13 -14.01
N LEU A 201 45.83 14.17 -14.79
CA LEU A 201 45.83 13.82 -16.22
C LEU A 201 45.67 15.09 -17.07
N SER A 202 46.52 15.26 -18.07
CA SER A 202 46.34 16.31 -19.09
C SER A 202 45.09 16.04 -19.95
N ASP A 203 44.60 17.04 -20.69
CA ASP A 203 43.47 16.88 -21.63
C ASP A 203 43.73 15.83 -22.73
N GLU A 204 45.00 15.59 -23.08
CA GLU A 204 45.41 14.67 -24.14
C GLU A 204 45.93 13.33 -23.59
N ALA A 205 45.89 13.14 -22.26
CA ALA A 205 46.50 12.00 -21.56
C ALA A 205 46.15 10.64 -22.18
N PHE A 206 44.88 10.41 -22.49
CA PHE A 206 44.41 9.17 -23.14
C PHE A 206 43.62 9.44 -24.43
N SER A 207 43.61 10.68 -24.91
CA SER A 207 42.95 11.04 -26.16
C SER A 207 43.51 10.17 -27.30
N ASN A 208 42.64 9.53 -28.08
CA ASN A 208 42.99 8.62 -29.19
C ASN A 208 43.73 7.32 -28.80
N THR A 209 43.67 6.90 -27.53
CA THR A 209 44.14 5.57 -27.11
C THR A 209 43.08 4.49 -27.40
N GLU A 210 42.76 4.32 -28.69
CA GLU A 210 41.59 3.54 -29.12
C GLU A 210 41.62 2.08 -28.72
N LYS A 211 42.81 1.48 -28.64
CA LYS A 211 43.03 0.05 -28.39
C LYS A 211 43.15 -0.32 -26.90
N LEU A 212 43.06 0.66 -26.01
CA LEU A 212 43.18 0.43 -24.57
C LEU A 212 41.86 -0.10 -24.01
N GLU A 213 41.90 -1.21 -23.29
CA GLU A 213 40.70 -1.91 -22.80
C GLU A 213 40.34 -1.52 -21.37
N LYS A 214 41.35 -1.18 -20.54
CA LYS A 214 41.15 -0.86 -19.12
C LYS A 214 42.17 0.14 -18.60
N ILE A 215 41.72 1.03 -17.72
CA ILE A 215 42.57 1.98 -17.00
C ILE A 215 42.43 1.75 -15.49
N VAL A 216 43.56 1.58 -14.81
CA VAL A 216 43.62 1.50 -13.33
C VAL A 216 44.12 2.83 -12.78
N ILE A 217 43.31 3.44 -11.93
CA ILE A 217 43.53 4.76 -11.32
C ILE A 217 44.14 4.59 -9.91
N PRO A 218 45.31 5.20 -9.61
CA PRO A 218 46.04 5.04 -8.34
C PRO A 218 45.37 5.81 -7.20
N ALA A 219 45.89 5.65 -5.97
CA ALA A 219 45.36 6.36 -4.81
C ALA A 219 45.62 7.88 -4.90
N SER A 220 46.74 8.28 -5.52
CA SER A 220 47.17 9.68 -5.64
C SER A 220 46.39 10.55 -6.63
N LEU A 221 45.69 9.96 -7.60
CA LEU A 221 45.05 10.73 -8.69
C LEU A 221 43.85 11.52 -8.16
N ASN A 222 43.88 12.84 -8.34
CA ASN A 222 42.85 13.76 -7.82
C ASN A 222 42.32 14.76 -8.86
N SER A 223 42.82 14.72 -10.10
CA SER A 223 42.34 15.58 -11.19
C SER A 223 42.31 14.83 -12.52
N ILE A 224 41.16 14.84 -13.20
CA ILE A 224 40.99 14.35 -14.57
C ILE A 224 40.62 15.53 -15.48
N GLY A 225 41.41 15.78 -16.52
CA GLY A 225 41.24 16.93 -17.41
C GLY A 225 41.99 18.18 -16.95
N GLY A 226 42.28 19.05 -17.91
CA GLY A 226 42.99 20.31 -17.80
C GLY A 226 42.11 21.52 -18.14
N SER A 227 42.75 22.66 -18.36
CA SER A 227 42.10 23.99 -18.46
C SER A 227 41.22 24.18 -19.70
N SER A 228 41.29 23.30 -20.70
CA SER A 228 40.50 23.44 -21.94
C SER A 228 39.06 22.95 -21.80
N GLY A 229 38.74 22.25 -20.70
CA GLY A 229 37.44 21.63 -20.48
C GLY A 229 37.17 20.41 -21.37
N MET A 230 38.21 19.83 -21.99
CA MET A 230 38.16 18.51 -22.59
C MET A 230 38.36 17.43 -21.52
N VAL A 231 37.94 16.20 -21.80
CA VAL A 231 38.18 15.06 -20.93
C VAL A 231 39.32 14.22 -21.49
N PRO A 232 40.20 13.66 -20.63
CA PRO A 232 41.38 12.91 -21.07
C PRO A 232 41.05 11.65 -21.89
N PHE A 233 39.78 11.22 -21.92
CA PHE A 233 39.29 9.97 -22.51
C PHE A 233 38.42 10.21 -23.74
N TYR A 234 38.79 11.15 -24.61
CA TYR A 234 37.94 11.61 -25.71
C TYR A 234 37.69 10.53 -26.77
N ILE A 235 38.75 9.86 -27.25
CA ILE A 235 38.69 8.80 -28.27
C ILE A 235 39.33 7.52 -27.70
N CYS A 236 38.55 6.76 -26.92
CA CYS A 236 38.96 5.50 -26.28
C CYS A 236 37.95 4.40 -26.62
N ASN A 237 37.87 4.02 -27.90
CA ASN A 237 36.75 3.24 -28.44
C ASN A 237 36.67 1.81 -27.88
N GLU A 238 37.78 1.15 -27.55
CA GLU A 238 37.80 -0.20 -26.97
C GLU A 238 37.79 -0.22 -25.43
N LEU A 239 37.73 0.94 -24.78
CA LEU A 239 37.79 1.03 -23.31
C LEU A 239 36.52 0.44 -22.71
N LYS A 240 36.68 -0.63 -21.93
CA LYS A 240 35.59 -1.40 -21.29
C LYS A 240 35.44 -1.10 -19.81
N ALA A 241 36.52 -0.69 -19.12
CA ALA A 241 36.46 -0.49 -17.68
C ALA A 241 37.47 0.54 -17.13
N PHE A 242 37.04 1.23 -16.09
CA PHE A 242 37.89 1.89 -15.09
C PHE A 242 37.93 1.04 -13.81
N GLU A 243 39.10 0.97 -13.18
CA GLU A 243 39.26 0.46 -11.81
C GLU A 243 39.94 1.53 -10.97
N VAL A 244 39.30 1.94 -9.88
CA VAL A 244 39.85 2.94 -8.97
C VAL A 244 40.38 2.27 -7.71
N HIS A 245 41.63 2.58 -7.35
CA HIS A 245 42.24 2.10 -6.12
C HIS A 245 41.37 2.48 -4.91
N LYS A 246 41.14 1.52 -3.99
CA LYS A 246 40.25 1.69 -2.82
C LYS A 246 40.52 2.94 -1.98
N ASP A 247 41.80 3.31 -1.88
CA ASP A 247 42.27 4.42 -1.05
C ASP A 247 42.23 5.78 -1.76
N ASN A 248 41.86 5.82 -3.05
CA ASN A 248 41.66 7.08 -3.78
C ASN A 248 40.55 7.90 -3.08
N LYS A 249 40.83 9.19 -2.87
CA LYS A 249 39.95 10.10 -2.12
C LYS A 249 39.01 10.92 -3.00
N THR A 250 39.21 10.92 -4.32
CA THR A 250 38.51 11.79 -5.26
C THR A 250 37.56 11.02 -6.17
N PHE A 251 37.94 9.81 -6.58
CA PHE A 251 37.21 9.02 -7.56
C PHE A 251 36.76 7.68 -6.96
N ALA A 252 35.76 7.09 -7.60
CA ALA A 252 35.33 5.72 -7.38
C ALA A 252 35.00 5.07 -8.73
N SER A 253 35.03 3.73 -8.77
CA SER A 253 34.51 2.98 -9.90
C SER A 253 33.46 1.98 -9.43
N ALA A 254 32.35 1.91 -10.15
CA ALA A 254 31.33 0.89 -9.94
C ALA A 254 30.94 0.31 -11.30
N ASP A 255 30.87 -1.03 -11.38
CA ASP A 255 30.62 -1.74 -12.64
C ASP A 255 31.53 -1.26 -13.79
N GLY A 256 32.80 -0.94 -13.52
CA GLY A 256 33.73 -0.45 -14.53
C GLY A 256 33.49 1.00 -15.03
N VAL A 257 32.51 1.73 -14.50
CA VAL A 257 32.25 3.15 -14.81
C VAL A 257 32.93 4.05 -13.80
N LEU A 258 33.43 5.22 -14.24
CA LEU A 258 34.12 6.18 -13.39
C LEU A 258 33.15 7.21 -12.80
N PHE A 259 33.25 7.41 -11.48
CA PHE A 259 32.46 8.35 -10.70
C PHE A 259 33.36 9.23 -9.81
N ASP A 260 32.78 10.28 -9.26
CA ASP A 260 33.33 10.94 -8.07
C ASP A 260 33.30 9.98 -6.86
N LYS A 261 34.00 10.34 -5.78
CA LYS A 261 34.16 9.44 -4.62
C LYS A 261 32.82 9.04 -3.99
N ASN A 262 31.84 9.93 -4.00
CA ASN A 262 30.52 9.70 -3.40
C ASN A 262 29.53 9.03 -4.35
N MET A 263 29.93 8.79 -5.61
CA MET A 263 29.06 8.28 -6.68
C MET A 263 27.83 9.16 -6.97
N GLU A 264 27.89 10.45 -6.61
CA GLU A 264 26.84 11.42 -6.91
C GLU A 264 26.98 11.97 -8.34
N THR A 265 28.16 11.87 -8.96
CA THR A 265 28.46 12.30 -10.33
C THR A 265 29.07 11.17 -11.15
N LEU A 266 28.42 10.82 -12.27
CA LEU A 266 29.00 9.92 -13.27
C LEU A 266 29.96 10.73 -14.16
N LEU A 267 31.26 10.43 -14.07
CA LEU A 267 32.32 11.21 -14.74
C LEU A 267 32.62 10.68 -16.14
N LYS A 268 32.76 9.36 -16.31
CA LYS A 268 33.05 8.77 -17.62
C LYS A 268 32.53 7.34 -17.76
N TYR A 269 31.77 7.12 -18.82
CA TYR A 269 31.36 5.80 -19.29
C TYR A 269 32.41 5.24 -20.27
N PRO A 270 32.81 3.96 -20.14
CA PRO A 270 33.70 3.30 -21.10
C PRO A 270 33.01 3.05 -22.46
N LYS A 271 33.53 3.65 -23.55
CA LYS A 271 32.91 3.63 -24.89
C LYS A 271 32.85 2.23 -25.54
N GLY A 272 33.73 1.31 -25.15
CA GLY A 272 33.78 -0.06 -25.66
C GLY A 272 32.75 -1.01 -25.05
N ARG A 273 31.81 -0.49 -24.26
CA ARG A 273 30.70 -1.26 -23.69
C ARG A 273 29.45 -1.15 -24.57
N SER A 274 28.78 -2.28 -24.77
CA SER A 274 27.54 -2.39 -25.55
C SER A 274 26.31 -2.68 -24.69
N GLY A 275 25.12 -2.38 -25.21
CA GLY A 275 23.83 -2.80 -24.63
C GLY A 275 23.17 -1.74 -23.75
N GLU A 276 22.54 -2.18 -22.66
CA GLU A 276 21.87 -1.29 -21.70
C GLU A 276 22.78 -0.93 -20.53
N TYR A 277 22.62 0.28 -20.01
CA TYR A 277 23.24 0.70 -18.76
C TYR A 277 22.23 1.30 -17.78
N ILE A 278 22.24 0.80 -16.55
CA ILE A 278 21.43 1.31 -15.44
C ILE A 278 22.34 2.21 -14.59
N VAL A 279 22.03 3.50 -14.56
CA VAL A 279 22.76 4.47 -13.73
C VAL A 279 22.33 4.28 -12.26
N PRO A 280 23.25 4.19 -11.29
CA PRO A 280 22.90 4.00 -9.88
C PRO A 280 22.01 5.11 -9.29
N GLU A 281 21.07 4.73 -8.40
CA GLU A 281 20.09 5.63 -7.73
C GLU A 281 20.67 6.74 -6.84
N MET A 282 21.98 6.75 -6.60
CA MET A 282 22.65 7.81 -5.84
C MET A 282 23.19 8.94 -6.73
N VAL A 283 23.22 8.74 -8.05
CA VAL A 283 23.72 9.72 -9.01
C VAL A 283 22.75 10.89 -9.11
N LYS A 284 23.24 12.09 -8.82
CA LYS A 284 22.51 13.36 -8.96
C LYS A 284 22.91 14.12 -10.21
N LYS A 285 24.09 13.82 -10.76
CA LYS A 285 24.68 14.55 -11.89
C LYS A 285 25.33 13.63 -12.92
N ILE A 286 25.08 13.88 -14.20
CA ILE A 286 25.81 13.27 -15.31
C ILE A 286 26.85 14.27 -15.83
N GLY A 287 28.13 13.93 -15.76
CA GLY A 287 29.24 14.81 -16.09
C GLY A 287 29.43 15.05 -17.59
N LYS A 288 30.16 16.13 -17.91
CA LYS A 288 30.49 16.54 -19.27
C LYS A 288 31.17 15.41 -20.07
N TYR A 289 30.70 15.17 -21.29
CA TYR A 289 31.22 14.12 -22.20
C TYR A 289 31.24 12.69 -21.62
N SER A 290 30.46 12.41 -20.58
CA SER A 290 30.48 11.14 -19.87
C SER A 290 30.13 9.94 -20.77
N PHE A 291 29.10 10.05 -21.62
CA PHE A 291 28.69 9.04 -22.61
C PHE A 291 28.95 9.48 -24.05
N TYR A 292 29.80 10.50 -24.26
CA TYR A 292 30.09 11.03 -25.59
C TYR A 292 30.52 9.93 -26.55
N GLU A 293 29.81 9.81 -27.68
CA GLU A 293 30.00 8.77 -28.69
C GLU A 293 29.98 7.33 -28.16
N ALA A 294 29.21 7.01 -27.11
CA ALA A 294 29.00 5.61 -26.70
C ALA A 294 28.15 4.84 -27.74
N THR A 295 28.68 4.59 -28.94
CA THR A 295 27.93 4.14 -30.12
C THR A 295 27.30 2.77 -29.95
N GLU A 296 27.84 1.91 -29.09
CA GLU A 296 27.32 0.56 -28.83
C GLU A 296 26.21 0.52 -27.76
N LEU A 297 25.92 1.65 -27.12
CA LEU A 297 24.90 1.77 -26.08
C LEU A 297 23.51 1.91 -26.73
N THR A 298 22.59 1.01 -26.38
CA THR A 298 21.24 0.94 -26.95
C THR A 298 20.17 1.49 -26.03
N ASN A 299 20.40 1.47 -24.70
CA ASN A 299 19.46 2.01 -23.72
C ASN A 299 20.19 2.55 -22.48
N ILE A 300 19.62 3.57 -21.84
CA ILE A 300 20.13 4.19 -20.62
C ILE A 300 18.96 4.41 -19.65
N ILE A 301 19.04 3.80 -18.47
CA ILE A 301 18.08 4.02 -17.40
C ILE A 301 18.66 5.02 -16.42
N LEU A 302 18.06 6.22 -16.38
CA LEU A 302 18.45 7.31 -15.49
C LEU A 302 17.76 7.18 -14.12
N PRO A 303 18.42 7.56 -13.01
CA PRO A 303 17.90 7.37 -11.66
C PRO A 303 16.94 8.49 -11.27
N LYS A 304 16.02 8.21 -10.33
CA LYS A 304 15.03 9.20 -9.88
C LYS A 304 15.66 10.40 -9.16
N SER A 305 16.86 10.23 -8.61
CA SER A 305 17.66 11.25 -7.93
C SER A 305 18.33 12.26 -8.85
N LEU A 306 18.30 12.06 -10.17
CA LEU A 306 19.04 12.88 -11.12
C LEU A 306 18.46 14.29 -11.23
N THR A 307 19.30 15.31 -11.04
CA THR A 307 18.91 16.72 -11.09
C THR A 307 19.59 17.49 -12.24
N GLU A 308 20.79 17.08 -12.67
CA GLU A 308 21.61 17.81 -13.63
C GLU A 308 22.29 16.89 -14.66
N ILE A 309 22.26 17.28 -15.94
CA ILE A 309 23.00 16.64 -17.04
C ILE A 309 23.90 17.68 -17.71
N GLU A 310 25.22 17.53 -17.64
CA GLU A 310 26.17 18.49 -18.19
C GLU A 310 26.36 18.37 -19.71
N SER A 311 27.02 19.39 -20.28
CA SER A 311 27.21 19.57 -21.72
C SER A 311 27.75 18.32 -22.43
N SER A 312 27.12 17.99 -23.56
CA SER A 312 27.49 16.88 -24.45
C SER A 312 27.60 15.51 -23.78
N ALA A 313 26.94 15.31 -22.63
CA ALA A 313 26.95 14.05 -21.90
C ALA A 313 26.56 12.85 -22.79
N PHE A 314 25.50 12.97 -23.59
CA PHE A 314 24.97 11.90 -24.45
C PHE A 314 25.20 12.16 -25.94
N ALA A 315 26.05 13.13 -26.32
CA ALA A 315 26.15 13.53 -27.71
C ALA A 315 26.70 12.39 -28.59
N HIS A 316 26.20 12.30 -29.82
CA HIS A 316 26.59 11.34 -30.86
C HIS A 316 26.32 9.86 -30.54
N ILE A 317 25.39 9.55 -29.63
CA ILE A 317 24.93 8.17 -29.41
C ILE A 317 23.87 7.81 -30.45
N LYS A 318 24.30 7.21 -31.56
CA LYS A 318 23.44 6.94 -32.73
C LYS A 318 22.45 5.79 -32.54
N ASN A 319 22.74 4.85 -31.64
CA ASN A 319 21.92 3.65 -31.41
C ASN A 319 20.91 3.82 -30.26
N LEU A 320 20.91 4.96 -29.56
CA LEU A 320 19.92 5.26 -28.53
C LEU A 320 18.60 5.69 -29.20
N THR A 321 17.56 4.89 -29.03
CA THR A 321 16.24 5.12 -29.66
C THR A 321 15.26 5.84 -28.74
N THR A 322 15.42 5.69 -27.43
CA THR A 322 14.58 6.32 -26.42
C THR A 322 15.40 6.81 -25.25
N ILE A 323 14.92 7.86 -24.57
CA ILE A 323 15.47 8.33 -23.30
C ILE A 323 14.34 8.82 -22.40
N THR A 324 14.38 8.44 -21.12
CA THR A 324 13.44 8.91 -20.09
C THR A 324 14.15 9.84 -19.13
N LEU A 325 13.75 11.11 -19.12
CA LEU A 325 14.23 12.13 -18.20
C LEU A 325 13.39 12.11 -16.91
N PRO A 326 14.01 11.83 -15.73
CA PRO A 326 13.29 11.70 -14.47
C PRO A 326 12.72 13.04 -13.96
N GLU A 327 11.84 12.96 -12.97
CA GLU A 327 11.00 14.07 -12.51
C GLU A 327 11.80 15.27 -11.97
N LEU A 328 12.96 15.01 -11.36
CA LEU A 328 13.78 16.03 -10.70
C LEU A 328 14.83 16.70 -11.61
N VAL A 329 14.88 16.35 -12.91
CA VAL A 329 15.85 16.98 -13.83
C VAL A 329 15.45 18.43 -14.06
N GLU A 330 16.30 19.35 -13.60
CA GLU A 330 16.07 20.79 -13.75
C GLU A 330 16.93 21.38 -14.87
N GLN A 331 18.13 20.84 -15.08
CA GLN A 331 19.15 21.40 -15.97
C GLN A 331 19.74 20.37 -16.92
N ILE A 332 19.72 20.71 -18.21
CA ILE A 332 20.30 19.96 -19.32
C ILE A 332 21.28 20.91 -20.03
N GLY A 333 22.55 20.54 -20.10
CA GLY A 333 23.63 21.39 -20.61
C GLY A 333 23.62 21.61 -22.12
N PHE A 334 24.68 22.24 -22.62
CA PHE A 334 24.87 22.48 -24.05
C PHE A 334 25.01 21.17 -24.83
N GLY A 335 24.26 21.00 -25.93
CA GLY A 335 24.48 19.90 -26.86
C GLY A 335 24.33 18.49 -26.28
N VAL A 336 23.55 18.29 -25.20
CA VAL A 336 23.48 17.01 -24.47
C VAL A 336 23.12 15.82 -25.36
N PHE A 337 22.11 15.94 -26.23
CA PHE A 337 21.67 14.92 -27.18
C PHE A 337 22.04 15.27 -28.62
N MET A 338 23.03 16.14 -28.82
CA MET A 338 23.50 16.55 -30.14
C MET A 338 23.87 15.32 -30.99
N ASN A 339 23.36 15.23 -32.22
CA ASN A 339 23.61 14.14 -33.16
C ASN A 339 23.19 12.74 -32.68
N CYS A 340 22.24 12.62 -31.74
CA CYS A 340 21.64 11.32 -31.38
C CYS A 340 20.54 10.94 -32.39
N THR A 341 20.93 10.75 -33.65
CA THR A 341 20.00 10.60 -34.79
C THR A 341 19.10 9.37 -34.73
N GLY A 342 19.35 8.44 -33.80
CA GLY A 342 18.50 7.27 -33.57
C GLY A 342 17.29 7.53 -32.67
N LEU A 343 17.25 8.66 -31.94
CA LEU A 343 16.17 8.97 -31.00
C LEU A 343 14.84 9.15 -31.73
N THR A 344 13.90 8.23 -31.49
CA THR A 344 12.53 8.29 -31.96
C THR A 344 11.56 8.73 -30.88
N GLU A 345 11.93 8.58 -29.61
CA GLU A 345 11.10 8.98 -28.47
C GLU A 345 11.92 9.65 -27.36
N VAL A 346 11.34 10.68 -26.76
CA VAL A 346 11.84 11.34 -25.55
C VAL A 346 10.71 11.37 -24.54
N HIS A 347 10.90 10.74 -23.39
CA HIS A 347 9.95 10.72 -22.28
C HIS A 347 10.43 11.68 -21.20
N VAL A 348 9.57 12.56 -20.71
CA VAL A 348 9.90 13.51 -19.65
C VAL A 348 8.89 13.37 -18.51
N LEU A 349 9.40 13.13 -17.30
CA LEU A 349 8.59 13.00 -16.10
C LEU A 349 8.47 14.33 -15.32
N ALA A 350 9.31 15.32 -15.64
CA ALA A 350 9.30 16.63 -15.00
C ALA A 350 8.02 17.43 -15.30
N VAL A 351 7.33 17.89 -14.26
CA VAL A 351 6.09 18.68 -14.37
C VAL A 351 6.30 20.07 -14.98
N SER A 352 7.53 20.57 -14.94
CA SER A 352 7.98 21.79 -15.60
C SER A 352 9.08 21.43 -16.60
N PRO A 353 9.10 22.02 -17.82
CA PRO A 353 10.13 21.72 -18.80
C PRO A 353 11.53 22.04 -18.27
N PRO A 354 12.47 21.06 -18.24
CA PRO A 354 13.83 21.30 -17.80
C PRO A 354 14.52 22.37 -18.65
N TYR A 355 15.36 23.20 -18.04
CA TYR A 355 16.18 24.16 -18.77
C TYR A 355 17.16 23.41 -19.66
N CYS A 356 17.21 23.78 -20.95
CA CYS A 356 18.15 23.21 -21.89
C CYS A 356 19.13 24.26 -22.40
N GLY A 357 20.42 23.96 -22.34
CA GLY A 357 21.46 24.70 -23.03
C GLY A 357 21.27 24.66 -24.54
N SER A 358 21.93 25.58 -25.26
CA SER A 358 21.87 25.64 -26.71
C SER A 358 22.24 24.30 -27.35
N MET A 359 21.64 24.00 -28.51
CA MET A 359 21.89 22.78 -29.29
C MET A 359 21.58 21.46 -28.59
N ALA A 360 20.86 21.44 -27.46
CA ALA A 360 20.57 20.22 -26.69
C ALA A 360 20.06 19.05 -27.55
N PHE A 361 19.20 19.32 -28.55
CA PHE A 361 18.65 18.34 -29.49
C PHE A 361 19.08 18.63 -30.95
N TYR A 362 20.28 19.18 -31.17
CA TYR A 362 20.75 19.47 -32.53
C TYR A 362 20.85 18.19 -33.38
N ASN A 363 20.35 18.24 -34.61
CA ASN A 363 20.22 17.10 -35.54
C ASN A 363 19.32 15.95 -35.06
N ILE A 364 18.38 16.22 -34.14
CA ILE A 364 17.24 15.34 -33.90
C ILE A 364 16.13 15.69 -34.91
N ASP A 365 15.47 14.66 -35.45
CA ASP A 365 14.34 14.84 -36.36
C ASP A 365 13.07 15.16 -35.55
N PHE A 366 12.78 16.45 -35.37
CA PHE A 366 11.59 16.91 -34.65
C PHE A 366 10.26 16.58 -35.33
N GLU A 367 10.27 16.20 -36.61
CA GLU A 367 9.06 15.78 -37.34
C GLU A 367 8.70 14.33 -37.03
N GLN A 368 9.68 13.48 -36.67
CA GLN A 368 9.45 12.06 -36.38
C GLN A 368 9.59 11.72 -34.88
N CYS A 369 10.48 12.40 -34.17
CA CYS A 369 10.74 12.14 -32.76
C CYS A 369 9.54 12.60 -31.91
N LYS A 370 8.98 11.68 -31.13
CA LYS A 370 7.85 11.94 -30.23
C LYS A 370 8.32 12.39 -28.86
N LEU A 371 7.66 13.41 -28.32
CA LEU A 371 7.87 13.88 -26.96
C LEU A 371 6.67 13.46 -26.10
N PHE A 372 6.92 12.63 -25.09
CA PHE A 372 5.94 12.25 -24.07
C PHE A 372 6.16 13.11 -22.82
N VAL A 373 5.12 13.82 -22.38
CA VAL A 373 5.18 14.72 -21.21
C VAL A 373 4.13 14.31 -20.17
N PRO A 374 4.23 14.79 -18.91
CA PRO A 374 3.24 14.43 -17.90
C PRO A 374 1.84 14.94 -18.28
N HIS A 375 0.80 14.25 -17.79
CA HIS A 375 -0.59 14.63 -18.03
C HIS A 375 -0.86 16.10 -17.67
N GLY A 376 -1.56 16.83 -18.54
CA GLY A 376 -1.90 18.24 -18.37
C GLY A 376 -0.72 19.22 -18.52
N LYS A 377 0.46 18.77 -18.95
CA LYS A 377 1.67 19.62 -19.11
C LYS A 377 2.01 19.98 -20.55
N ARG A 378 1.29 19.46 -21.54
CA ARG A 378 1.56 19.71 -22.96
C ARG A 378 1.67 21.20 -23.31
N ASP A 379 0.80 22.02 -22.76
CA ASP A 379 0.78 23.45 -23.10
C ASP A 379 2.03 24.18 -22.63
N VAL A 380 2.58 23.82 -21.46
CA VAL A 380 3.82 24.41 -20.94
C VAL A 380 5.03 23.98 -21.78
N TYR A 381 5.06 22.72 -22.20
CA TYR A 381 6.12 22.20 -23.09
C TYR A 381 6.04 22.80 -24.51
N LYS A 382 4.83 23.04 -25.04
CA LYS A 382 4.62 23.66 -26.37
C LYS A 382 5.17 25.08 -26.50
N ILE A 383 5.30 25.81 -25.39
CA ILE A 383 5.79 27.19 -25.41
C ILE A 383 7.24 27.33 -24.92
N SER A 384 7.85 26.23 -24.46
CA SER A 384 9.17 26.23 -23.84
C SER A 384 10.22 25.71 -24.82
N THR A 385 11.15 26.57 -25.24
CA THR A 385 12.26 26.15 -26.13
C THR A 385 13.29 25.35 -25.33
N PRO A 386 13.87 24.25 -25.86
CA PRO A 386 13.68 23.68 -27.20
C PRO A 386 12.52 22.68 -27.32
N TRP A 387 11.84 22.33 -26.22
CA TRP A 387 10.74 21.37 -26.18
C TRP A 387 9.61 21.67 -27.19
N SER A 388 9.34 22.95 -27.42
CA SER A 388 8.40 23.44 -28.43
C SER A 388 8.75 23.07 -29.89
N SER A 389 9.97 22.58 -30.14
CA SER A 389 10.43 22.17 -31.47
C SER A 389 9.84 20.84 -31.91
N PHE A 390 9.55 19.93 -30.97
CA PHE A 390 8.93 18.62 -31.23
C PHE A 390 7.52 18.80 -31.79
N LYS A 391 7.22 18.22 -32.96
CA LYS A 391 5.89 18.33 -33.60
C LYS A 391 4.85 17.42 -32.96
N HIS A 392 5.28 16.29 -32.43
CA HIS A 392 4.43 15.28 -31.81
C HIS A 392 4.65 15.27 -30.29
N ILE A 393 3.91 16.13 -29.59
CA ILE A 393 3.88 16.16 -28.12
C ILE A 393 2.61 15.44 -27.64
N GLU A 394 2.80 14.27 -27.04
CA GLU A 394 1.79 13.40 -26.46
C GLU A 394 1.85 13.49 -24.93
N GLU A 395 0.69 13.47 -24.26
CA GLU A 395 0.63 13.46 -22.80
C GLU A 395 0.52 12.02 -22.31
N ALA A 396 1.16 11.73 -21.18
CA ALA A 396 0.90 10.51 -20.43
C ALA A 396 -0.59 10.43 -20.06
N ALA A 397 -1.09 9.21 -19.92
CA ALA A 397 -2.44 8.98 -19.42
C ALA A 397 -2.62 9.67 -18.05
N GLU A 398 -3.82 10.19 -17.80
CA GLU A 398 -4.15 10.74 -16.49
C GLU A 398 -3.98 9.64 -15.43
N LYS A 399 -3.25 9.96 -14.35
CA LYS A 399 -3.14 9.06 -13.22
C LYS A 399 -4.53 8.91 -12.57
N PRO A 400 -4.95 7.70 -12.18
CA PRO A 400 -6.13 7.52 -11.35
C PRO A 400 -6.10 8.43 -10.13
N TYR A 401 -7.27 8.89 -9.68
CA TYR A 401 -7.33 9.82 -8.55
C TYR A 401 -8.66 9.74 -7.81
N ALA A 402 -8.62 10.17 -6.55
CA ALA A 402 -9.79 10.50 -5.75
C ALA A 402 -9.75 11.98 -5.39
N THR A 403 -10.92 12.60 -5.28
CA THR A 403 -11.05 13.93 -4.68
C THR A 403 -12.08 13.91 -3.57
N PHE A 404 -11.85 14.75 -2.55
CA PHE A 404 -12.86 15.02 -1.55
C PHE A 404 -12.71 16.43 -0.98
N THR A 405 -13.80 17.00 -0.51
CA THR A 405 -13.82 18.28 0.21
C THR A 405 -14.05 18.03 1.69
N THR A 406 -13.24 18.66 2.54
CA THR A 406 -13.28 18.52 4.00
C THR A 406 -13.64 19.83 4.68
N SER A 407 -14.45 19.73 5.75
CA SER A 407 -14.73 20.85 6.66
C SER A 407 -13.75 20.95 7.84
N LYS A 408 -12.77 20.03 7.93
CA LYS A 408 -11.70 20.09 8.94
C LYS A 408 -10.91 21.39 8.81
N LYS A 409 -10.47 21.88 9.96
CA LYS A 409 -9.61 23.07 10.02
C LYS A 409 -8.25 22.76 9.36
N ILE A 410 -7.78 23.66 8.50
CA ILE A 410 -6.41 23.59 7.96
C ILE A 410 -5.39 23.58 9.11
N GLY A 411 -4.39 22.70 9.02
CA GLY A 411 -3.40 22.39 10.05
C GLY A 411 -3.87 21.35 11.07
N SER A 412 -5.10 20.82 10.95
CA SER A 412 -5.54 19.72 11.80
C SER A 412 -4.90 18.40 11.40
N GLU A 413 -4.60 17.58 12.39
CA GLU A 413 -4.11 16.23 12.21
C GLU A 413 -5.27 15.24 12.24
N VAL A 414 -5.28 14.31 11.29
CA VAL A 414 -6.30 13.27 11.15
C VAL A 414 -5.65 11.91 10.93
N VAL A 415 -6.31 10.86 11.44
CA VAL A 415 -5.91 9.47 11.20
C VAL A 415 -6.67 8.95 10.00
N SER A 416 -5.96 8.34 9.06
CA SER A 416 -6.54 7.81 7.84
C SER A 416 -5.70 6.65 7.33
N ARG A 417 -6.30 5.81 6.50
CA ARG A 417 -5.63 4.73 5.81
C ARG A 417 -5.85 4.88 4.32
N ILE A 418 -4.77 5.20 3.60
CA ILE A 418 -4.78 5.39 2.15
C ILE A 418 -3.64 4.55 1.57
N LEU A 419 -3.98 3.46 0.89
CA LEU A 419 -3.00 2.52 0.33
C LEU A 419 -3.13 2.40 -1.19
N GLY A 420 -2.00 2.22 -1.86
CA GLY A 420 -1.91 2.10 -3.30
C GLY A 420 -0.48 2.29 -3.79
N ASN A 421 -0.34 2.43 -5.11
CA ASN A 421 0.96 2.61 -5.77
C ASN A 421 1.06 4.01 -6.41
N ASP A 422 2.27 4.56 -6.40
CA ASP A 422 2.59 5.88 -6.98
C ASP A 422 1.70 7.02 -6.45
N ILE A 423 1.38 6.96 -5.15
CA ILE A 423 0.47 7.92 -4.52
C ILE A 423 1.16 9.26 -4.29
N THR A 424 0.51 10.33 -4.71
CA THR A 424 0.83 11.71 -4.36
C THR A 424 -0.39 12.39 -3.74
N PHE A 425 -0.12 13.34 -2.85
CA PHE A 425 -1.14 14.06 -2.10
C PHE A 425 -1.09 15.54 -2.43
N ASP A 426 -2.23 16.10 -2.83
CA ASP A 426 -2.47 17.54 -2.82
C ASP A 426 -3.60 17.86 -1.83
N GLY A 427 -3.36 18.84 -0.96
CA GLY A 427 -4.31 19.24 0.09
C GLY A 427 -4.19 18.48 1.41
N ILE A 428 -3.43 17.39 1.47
CA ILE A 428 -3.02 16.74 2.73
C ILE A 428 -1.53 16.42 2.72
N LYS A 429 -0.92 16.30 3.89
CA LYS A 429 0.49 15.96 4.05
C LYS A 429 0.65 14.82 5.04
N PHE A 430 1.28 13.73 4.61
CA PHE A 430 1.66 12.65 5.53
C PHE A 430 2.64 13.16 6.60
N ILE A 431 2.35 12.87 7.86
CA ILE A 431 3.17 13.27 9.01
C ILE A 431 3.99 12.08 9.51
N ARG A 432 3.32 10.97 9.84
CA ARG A 432 3.93 9.81 10.49
C ARG A 432 3.00 8.59 10.49
N THR A 433 3.59 7.44 10.78
CA THR A 433 2.88 6.19 11.12
C THR A 433 3.07 5.89 12.61
N LYS A 434 2.04 5.37 13.29
CA LYS A 434 2.16 4.73 14.61
C LYS A 434 1.52 3.35 14.58
N GLU A 435 2.15 2.39 15.25
CA GLU A 435 1.53 1.10 15.55
C GLU A 435 0.93 1.13 16.94
N MET A 436 -0.36 0.79 17.07
CA MET A 436 -1.09 0.75 18.33
C MET A 436 -1.95 -0.51 18.36
N MET A 437 -1.78 -1.35 19.38
CA MET A 437 -2.53 -2.62 19.53
C MET A 437 -2.48 -3.54 18.30
N GLY A 438 -1.39 -3.50 17.52
CA GLY A 438 -1.24 -4.28 16.29
C GLY A 438 -1.84 -3.64 15.04
N GLU A 439 -2.44 -2.45 15.15
CA GLU A 439 -2.95 -1.68 14.03
C GLU A 439 -1.97 -0.57 13.62
N ARG A 440 -1.80 -0.43 12.30
CA ARG A 440 -1.02 0.65 11.70
C ARG A 440 -1.93 1.86 11.46
N LEU A 441 -1.60 2.99 12.09
CA LEU A 441 -2.30 4.26 11.97
C LEU A 441 -1.42 5.29 11.27
N ASP A 442 -1.84 5.75 10.10
CA ASP A 442 -1.16 6.81 9.36
C ASP A 442 -1.82 8.17 9.67
N PHE A 443 -0.99 9.17 9.96
CA PHE A 443 -1.42 10.51 10.35
C PHE A 443 -1.13 11.50 9.23
N TYR A 444 -2.13 12.32 8.91
CA TYR A 444 -2.07 13.34 7.88
C TYR A 444 -2.43 14.71 8.45
N GLU A 445 -1.77 15.76 7.95
CA GLU A 445 -2.13 17.15 8.20
C GLU A 445 -3.00 17.67 7.05
N VAL A 446 -4.13 18.31 7.37
CA VAL A 446 -4.99 18.96 6.38
C VAL A 446 -4.35 20.28 5.92
N MET A 447 -3.97 20.37 4.66
CA MET A 447 -3.32 21.55 4.08
C MET A 447 -4.29 22.44 3.29
N LYS A 448 -5.34 21.85 2.71
CA LYS A 448 -6.38 22.52 1.93
C LYS A 448 -7.74 21.88 2.21
N LYS A 449 -8.82 22.61 1.91
CA LYS A 449 -10.19 22.07 1.99
C LYS A 449 -10.48 21.05 0.90
N ASP A 450 -10.06 21.34 -0.33
CA ASP A 450 -10.17 20.42 -1.45
C ASP A 450 -8.89 19.58 -1.50
N VAL A 451 -9.09 18.27 -1.39
CA VAL A 451 -8.02 17.27 -1.36
C VAL A 451 -8.10 16.46 -2.65
N ARG A 452 -6.94 16.26 -3.29
CA ARG A 452 -6.77 15.37 -4.42
C ARG A 452 -5.67 14.36 -4.09
N ILE A 453 -5.98 13.09 -4.28
CA ILE A 453 -5.05 11.99 -4.11
C ILE A 453 -4.89 11.36 -5.49
N GLU A 454 -3.70 11.43 -6.07
CA GLU A 454 -3.41 10.76 -7.35
C GLU A 454 -2.63 9.49 -7.10
N GLY A 455 -2.81 8.48 -7.96
CA GLY A 455 -2.16 7.18 -7.86
C GLY A 455 -3.17 6.03 -7.96
N ASN A 456 -2.65 4.80 -8.04
CA ASN A 456 -3.47 3.60 -8.07
C ASN A 456 -3.97 3.27 -6.65
N ILE A 457 -5.03 3.95 -6.20
CA ILE A 457 -5.62 3.81 -4.86
C ILE A 457 -6.39 2.49 -4.75
N THR A 458 -6.04 1.67 -3.75
CA THR A 458 -6.64 0.36 -3.48
C THR A 458 -7.47 0.32 -2.21
N GLU A 459 -7.10 1.12 -1.22
CA GLU A 459 -7.83 1.29 0.05
C GLU A 459 -7.85 2.77 0.41
N MET A 460 -9.02 3.26 0.83
CA MET A 460 -9.22 4.64 1.23
C MET A 460 -10.24 4.73 2.38
N SER A 461 -9.77 5.07 3.58
CA SER A 461 -10.61 5.48 4.70
C SER A 461 -10.46 6.98 4.93
N ILE A 462 -11.57 7.70 4.81
CA ILE A 462 -11.63 9.17 5.01
C ILE A 462 -12.57 9.55 6.16
N ASP A 463 -12.83 8.62 7.08
CA ASP A 463 -13.86 8.76 8.13
C ASP A 463 -13.60 9.95 9.08
N ASN A 464 -12.33 10.29 9.26
CA ASN A 464 -11.90 11.35 10.19
C ASN A 464 -11.68 12.69 9.51
N PHE A 465 -12.13 12.87 8.25
CA PHE A 465 -11.98 14.12 7.51
C PHE A 465 -13.22 15.00 7.51
N ASP A 466 -14.34 14.67 8.17
CA ASP A 466 -15.59 15.47 8.11
C ASP A 466 -15.94 15.83 6.64
N VAL A 467 -15.99 14.80 5.79
CA VAL A 467 -16.08 14.91 4.32
C VAL A 467 -17.44 15.43 3.90
N GLU A 468 -17.48 16.44 3.03
CA GLU A 468 -18.72 17.05 2.51
C GLU A 468 -19.01 16.70 1.05
N ALA A 469 -17.97 16.32 0.30
CA ALA A 469 -18.08 15.84 -1.07
C ALA A 469 -16.99 14.78 -1.32
N LEU A 470 -17.31 13.76 -2.11
CA LEU A 470 -16.40 12.68 -2.47
C LEU A 470 -16.61 12.30 -3.94
N ASP A 471 -15.52 12.21 -4.70
CA ASP A 471 -15.49 11.63 -6.03
C ASP A 471 -14.36 10.59 -6.11
N VAL A 472 -14.76 9.34 -6.30
CA VAL A 472 -13.87 8.18 -6.51
C VAL A 472 -14.07 7.56 -7.89
N SER A 473 -14.79 8.22 -8.80
CA SER A 473 -15.12 7.69 -10.12
C SER A 473 -13.88 7.42 -10.99
N HIS A 474 -12.75 8.03 -10.66
CA HIS A 474 -11.46 7.85 -11.31
C HIS A 474 -10.53 6.85 -10.57
N CYS A 475 -11.08 6.04 -9.65
CA CYS A 475 -10.36 5.02 -8.89
C CYS A 475 -10.79 3.58 -9.31
N PRO A 476 -10.37 3.08 -10.48
CA PRO A 476 -10.78 1.76 -10.99
C PRO A 476 -10.21 0.59 -10.18
N THR A 477 -9.19 0.83 -9.35
CA THR A 477 -8.49 -0.19 -8.54
C THR A 477 -8.92 -0.21 -7.07
N LEU A 478 -9.86 0.66 -6.68
CA LEU A 478 -10.34 0.79 -5.30
C LEU A 478 -11.13 -0.46 -4.88
N LYS A 479 -10.68 -1.09 -3.79
CA LYS A 479 -11.29 -2.31 -3.20
C LYS A 479 -12.00 -2.04 -1.89
N ILE A 480 -11.41 -1.20 -1.06
CA ILE A 480 -11.92 -0.86 0.27
C ILE A 480 -12.17 0.64 0.32
N LEU A 481 -13.41 1.02 0.58
CA LEU A 481 -13.80 2.41 0.80
C LEU A 481 -14.51 2.55 2.15
N SER A 482 -13.99 3.43 3.00
CA SER A 482 -14.70 3.90 4.18
C SER A 482 -14.82 5.42 4.13
N CYS A 483 -16.06 5.91 4.13
CA CYS A 483 -16.38 7.33 4.19
C CYS A 483 -17.34 7.64 5.34
N LYS A 484 -17.31 6.81 6.38
CA LYS A 484 -18.18 6.89 7.56
C LYS A 484 -18.14 8.29 8.19
N ASN A 485 -19.27 8.73 8.73
CA ASN A 485 -19.44 10.09 9.31
C ASN A 485 -19.26 11.23 8.29
N GLY A 486 -19.29 10.92 6.99
CA GLY A 486 -19.37 11.94 5.95
C GLY A 486 -20.66 12.73 6.02
N LYS A 487 -20.77 13.77 5.19
CA LYS A 487 -21.99 14.54 4.94
C LYS A 487 -22.31 14.45 3.46
N LEU A 488 -22.50 13.22 2.99
CA LEU A 488 -22.68 12.88 1.60
C LEU A 488 -24.17 12.63 1.35
N GLU A 489 -24.83 13.48 0.57
CA GLU A 489 -26.23 13.21 0.17
C GLU A 489 -26.35 12.06 -0.83
N LYS A 490 -25.28 11.81 -1.62
CA LYS A 490 -25.22 10.73 -2.61
C LYS A 490 -23.82 10.13 -2.67
N LEU A 491 -23.76 8.83 -3.00
CA LEU A 491 -22.50 8.13 -3.28
C LEU A 491 -22.68 7.25 -4.52
N ASP A 492 -21.93 7.57 -5.58
CA ASP A 492 -21.94 6.83 -6.84
C ASP A 492 -20.64 6.03 -7.02
N LEU A 493 -20.76 4.71 -7.06
CA LEU A 493 -19.64 3.77 -7.21
C LEU A 493 -19.74 2.98 -8.53
N SER A 494 -20.46 3.53 -9.53
CA SER A 494 -20.65 2.89 -10.84
C SER A 494 -19.35 2.62 -11.60
N ASN A 495 -18.26 3.35 -11.33
CA ASN A 495 -16.96 3.13 -11.95
C ASN A 495 -15.99 2.27 -11.09
N ASN A 496 -16.41 1.85 -9.89
CA ASN A 496 -15.54 1.18 -8.91
C ASN A 496 -15.84 -0.33 -8.83
N LYS A 497 -15.54 -1.05 -9.90
CA LYS A 497 -15.89 -2.48 -10.07
C LYS A 497 -15.15 -3.42 -9.11
N GLU A 498 -14.05 -2.96 -8.53
CA GLU A 498 -13.19 -3.75 -7.65
C GLU A 498 -13.57 -3.66 -6.16
N ILE A 499 -14.55 -2.83 -5.79
CA ILE A 499 -14.96 -2.69 -4.38
C ILE A 499 -15.49 -4.03 -3.85
N ASP A 500 -14.87 -4.49 -2.76
CA ASP A 500 -15.28 -5.66 -1.97
C ASP A 500 -15.79 -5.28 -0.57
N THR A 501 -15.39 -4.11 -0.05
CA THR A 501 -15.72 -3.64 1.30
C THR A 501 -16.11 -2.17 1.25
N LEU A 502 -17.34 -1.87 1.70
CA LEU A 502 -17.86 -0.51 1.76
C LEU A 502 -18.44 -0.21 3.16
N ASN A 503 -17.91 0.83 3.80
CA ASN A 503 -18.55 1.47 4.94
C ASN A 503 -18.89 2.94 4.60
N CYS A 504 -20.17 3.22 4.50
CA CYS A 504 -20.71 4.56 4.29
C CYS A 504 -21.80 4.90 5.33
N SER A 505 -21.63 4.40 6.56
CA SER A 505 -22.54 4.68 7.67
C SER A 505 -22.45 6.14 8.15
N TYR A 506 -23.55 6.67 8.69
CA TYR A 506 -23.62 8.04 9.22
C TYR A 506 -23.26 9.14 8.21
N CYS A 507 -23.60 8.94 6.93
CA CYS A 507 -23.24 9.88 5.87
C CYS A 507 -24.36 10.89 5.52
N GLY A 508 -25.62 10.59 5.86
CA GLY A 508 -26.78 11.34 5.35
C GLY A 508 -27.18 10.99 3.92
N LEU A 509 -26.82 9.78 3.45
CA LEU A 509 -27.07 9.34 2.07
C LEU A 509 -28.55 9.19 1.79
N LYS A 510 -29.03 9.84 0.73
CA LYS A 510 -30.36 9.63 0.12
C LYS A 510 -30.29 8.69 -1.06
N GLU A 511 -29.11 8.59 -1.69
CA GLU A 511 -28.85 7.72 -2.84
C GLU A 511 -27.49 7.02 -2.70
N LEU A 512 -27.49 5.70 -2.90
CA LEU A 512 -26.29 4.87 -2.96
C LEU A 512 -26.34 4.00 -4.22
N ASN A 513 -25.39 4.19 -5.14
CA ASN A 513 -25.27 3.39 -6.36
C ASN A 513 -24.07 2.42 -6.27
N ILE A 514 -24.38 1.15 -6.02
CA ILE A 514 -23.42 0.03 -5.94
C ILE A 514 -23.63 -1.00 -7.05
N THR A 515 -24.38 -0.66 -8.10
CA THR A 515 -24.84 -1.62 -9.13
C THR A 515 -23.70 -2.23 -9.96
N GLN A 516 -22.52 -1.62 -9.96
CA GLN A 516 -21.32 -2.12 -10.65
C GLN A 516 -20.29 -2.76 -9.69
N CYS A 517 -20.54 -2.74 -8.38
CA CYS A 517 -19.69 -3.33 -7.35
C CYS A 517 -19.94 -4.85 -7.20
N GLY A 518 -19.78 -5.62 -8.29
CA GLY A 518 -20.11 -7.05 -8.31
C GLY A 518 -19.27 -7.93 -7.38
N LYS A 519 -18.15 -7.40 -6.86
CA LYS A 519 -17.25 -8.04 -5.89
C LYS A 519 -17.58 -7.71 -4.44
N LEU A 520 -18.59 -6.87 -4.17
CA LEU A 520 -18.96 -6.43 -2.82
C LEU A 520 -19.35 -7.60 -1.92
N VAL A 521 -18.62 -7.75 -0.81
CA VAL A 521 -18.80 -8.78 0.23
C VAL A 521 -19.35 -8.15 1.51
N PHE A 522 -18.83 -6.98 1.89
CA PHE A 522 -19.24 -6.27 3.10
C PHE A 522 -19.86 -4.93 2.75
N LEU A 523 -21.10 -4.70 3.22
CA LEU A 523 -21.79 -3.43 3.10
C LEU A 523 -22.36 -2.98 4.45
N ASP A 524 -21.85 -1.86 4.94
CA ASP A 524 -22.42 -1.10 6.05
C ASP A 524 -22.83 0.29 5.55
N CYS A 525 -24.13 0.53 5.48
CA CYS A 525 -24.72 1.82 5.17
C CYS A 525 -25.76 2.23 6.22
N ASP A 526 -25.52 1.88 7.48
CA ASP A 526 -26.35 2.27 8.62
C ASP A 526 -26.49 3.79 8.75
N GLU A 527 -27.60 4.24 9.33
CA GLU A 527 -27.78 5.62 9.79
C GLU A 527 -27.65 6.63 8.66
N ASN A 528 -28.46 6.41 7.62
CA ASN A 528 -28.56 7.25 6.44
C ASN A 528 -30.04 7.59 6.17
N GLU A 529 -30.30 8.32 5.09
CA GLU A 529 -31.65 8.73 4.66
C GLU A 529 -32.14 7.90 3.45
N LEU A 530 -31.67 6.65 3.31
CA LEU A 530 -32.02 5.82 2.16
C LEU A 530 -33.49 5.41 2.23
N THR A 531 -34.19 5.59 1.10
CA THR A 531 -35.58 5.15 0.91
C THR A 531 -35.69 3.91 0.01
N LYS A 532 -34.59 3.50 -0.60
CA LYS A 532 -34.44 2.29 -1.42
C LYS A 532 -32.97 1.88 -1.47
N LEU A 533 -32.72 0.60 -1.68
CA LEU A 533 -31.38 0.06 -1.94
C LEU A 533 -31.48 -1.11 -2.92
N ASP A 534 -30.79 -1.02 -4.06
CA ASP A 534 -30.69 -2.11 -5.03
C ASP A 534 -29.38 -2.88 -4.83
N ILE A 535 -29.49 -4.12 -4.34
CA ILE A 535 -28.39 -5.07 -4.16
C ILE A 535 -28.42 -6.22 -5.17
N SER A 536 -29.25 -6.15 -6.20
CA SER A 536 -29.47 -7.25 -7.15
C SER A 536 -28.22 -7.62 -7.97
N LYS A 537 -27.22 -6.74 -8.02
CA LYS A 537 -25.95 -6.91 -8.72
C LYS A 537 -24.78 -7.28 -7.80
N ASN A 538 -25.04 -7.52 -6.51
CA ASN A 538 -24.03 -7.76 -5.49
C ASN A 538 -24.24 -9.16 -4.84
N PRO A 539 -24.06 -10.27 -5.59
CA PRO A 539 -24.41 -11.62 -5.10
C PRO A 539 -23.47 -12.16 -4.02
N LEU A 540 -22.30 -11.55 -3.84
CA LEU A 540 -21.27 -11.98 -2.90
C LEU A 540 -21.40 -11.36 -1.50
N ILE A 541 -22.37 -10.46 -1.27
CA ILE A 541 -22.57 -9.85 0.05
C ILE A 541 -22.82 -10.95 1.08
N ASN A 542 -21.96 -11.02 2.10
CA ASN A 542 -22.11 -11.89 3.27
C ASN A 542 -22.51 -11.12 4.54
N TYR A 543 -22.21 -9.82 4.58
CA TYR A 543 -22.57 -8.90 5.66
C TYR A 543 -23.30 -7.70 5.05
N LEU A 544 -24.56 -7.54 5.45
CA LEU A 544 -25.40 -6.41 5.04
C LEU A 544 -25.99 -5.71 6.26
N SER A 545 -25.65 -4.44 6.43
CA SER A 545 -26.23 -3.57 7.44
C SER A 545 -26.83 -2.32 6.80
N VAL A 546 -28.13 -2.13 7.01
CA VAL A 546 -28.93 -1.00 6.51
C VAL A 546 -29.77 -0.37 7.62
N ASN A 547 -29.36 -0.52 8.89
CA ASN A 547 -30.12 -0.07 10.06
C ASN A 547 -30.42 1.42 9.97
N ASN A 548 -31.54 1.85 10.55
CA ASN A 548 -31.95 3.26 10.60
C ASN A 548 -32.02 3.92 9.20
N ASN A 549 -32.54 3.20 8.20
CA ASN A 549 -32.87 3.75 6.88
C ASN A 549 -34.33 3.46 6.54
N THR A 550 -35.09 4.41 6.00
CA THR A 550 -36.53 4.22 5.72
C THR A 550 -36.84 3.48 4.42
N ILE A 551 -36.15 2.36 4.16
CA ILE A 551 -36.21 1.63 2.88
C ILE A 551 -37.52 0.86 2.63
N GLY A 552 -38.24 0.47 3.69
CA GLY A 552 -39.53 -0.23 3.62
C GLY A 552 -39.51 -1.67 3.09
N THR A 553 -38.66 -2.01 2.12
CA THR A 553 -38.49 -3.39 1.60
C THR A 553 -37.05 -3.61 1.15
N ILE A 554 -36.58 -4.86 1.22
CA ILE A 554 -35.29 -5.26 0.68
C ILE A 554 -35.36 -6.70 0.13
N ASP A 555 -34.84 -6.90 -1.08
CA ASP A 555 -34.76 -8.23 -1.72
C ASP A 555 -33.34 -8.78 -1.55
N VAL A 556 -33.20 -9.78 -0.67
CA VAL A 556 -31.94 -10.48 -0.38
C VAL A 556 -31.83 -11.85 -1.07
N SER A 557 -32.72 -12.14 -2.03
CA SER A 557 -32.86 -13.48 -2.63
C SER A 557 -31.64 -13.95 -3.43
N ILE A 558 -30.80 -13.01 -3.89
CA ILE A 558 -29.59 -13.26 -4.68
C ILE A 558 -28.35 -13.44 -3.79
N GLN A 559 -28.36 -12.92 -2.55
CA GLN A 559 -27.24 -12.98 -1.58
C GLN A 559 -27.15 -14.35 -0.91
N LYS A 560 -26.80 -15.38 -1.69
CA LYS A 560 -26.77 -16.79 -1.21
C LYS A 560 -25.79 -17.02 -0.06
N TYR A 561 -24.75 -16.19 0.06
CA TYR A 561 -23.71 -16.27 1.09
C TYR A 561 -23.96 -15.35 2.29
N LEU A 562 -25.15 -14.75 2.42
CA LEU A 562 -25.49 -13.85 3.51
C LEU A 562 -25.40 -14.56 4.87
N GLU A 563 -24.49 -14.11 5.73
CA GLU A 563 -24.27 -14.60 7.10
C GLU A 563 -24.87 -13.66 8.13
N THR A 564 -24.83 -12.34 7.88
CA THR A 564 -25.42 -11.32 8.77
C THR A 564 -26.30 -10.37 7.97
N LEU A 565 -27.54 -10.20 8.43
CA LEU A 565 -28.49 -9.22 7.91
C LEU A 565 -29.01 -8.33 9.04
N ALA A 566 -28.71 -7.03 8.96
CA ALA A 566 -29.19 -6.02 9.90
C ALA A 566 -30.07 -4.99 9.18
N VAL A 567 -31.35 -4.97 9.56
CA VAL A 567 -32.42 -4.15 8.99
C VAL A 567 -33.25 -3.48 10.11
N ASN A 568 -32.65 -3.21 11.25
CA ASN A 568 -33.33 -2.55 12.38
C ASN A 568 -33.86 -1.17 11.97
N ARG A 569 -35.07 -0.81 12.42
CA ARG A 569 -35.68 0.52 12.17
C ARG A 569 -35.73 0.89 10.69
N THR A 570 -36.09 -0.06 9.82
CA THR A 570 -36.17 0.19 8.37
C THR A 570 -37.58 0.31 7.79
N GLY A 571 -38.60 0.10 8.63
CA GLY A 571 -39.99 0.14 8.23
C GLY A 571 -40.42 -1.09 7.42
N ILE A 572 -39.67 -2.18 7.48
CA ILE A 572 -39.97 -3.40 6.73
C ILE A 572 -41.25 -4.07 7.22
N GLU A 573 -42.16 -4.35 6.29
CA GLU A 573 -43.42 -5.05 6.57
C GLU A 573 -43.35 -6.55 6.27
N LYS A 574 -42.53 -6.94 5.28
CA LYS A 574 -42.30 -8.34 4.89
C LYS A 574 -40.83 -8.56 4.54
N LEU A 575 -40.27 -9.64 5.03
CA LEU A 575 -38.88 -10.02 4.79
C LEU A 575 -38.81 -11.50 4.38
N ASN A 576 -38.23 -11.78 3.21
CA ASN A 576 -38.00 -13.13 2.74
C ASN A 576 -36.50 -13.47 2.81
N VAL A 577 -36.14 -14.40 3.69
CA VAL A 577 -34.76 -14.88 3.88
C VAL A 577 -34.58 -16.36 3.50
N SER A 578 -35.55 -16.96 2.81
CA SER A 578 -35.57 -18.41 2.51
C SER A 578 -34.40 -18.90 1.65
N ASN A 579 -33.77 -18.01 0.87
CA ASN A 579 -32.61 -18.31 0.04
C ASN A 579 -31.26 -18.14 0.78
N ASN A 580 -31.25 -17.61 2.00
CA ASN A 580 -30.05 -17.25 2.75
C ASN A 580 -29.72 -18.33 3.80
N GLN A 581 -29.35 -19.54 3.34
CA GLN A 581 -29.15 -20.71 4.21
C GLN A 581 -27.95 -20.58 5.18
N TYR A 582 -26.99 -19.70 4.86
CA TYR A 582 -25.84 -19.40 5.71
C TYR A 582 -26.12 -18.34 6.79
N LEU A 583 -27.32 -17.77 6.83
CA LEU A 583 -27.68 -16.70 7.76
C LEU A 583 -27.53 -17.17 9.21
N ALA A 584 -26.60 -16.54 9.92
CA ALA A 584 -26.29 -16.79 11.32
C ALA A 584 -26.89 -15.70 12.23
N ASN A 585 -26.92 -14.45 11.76
CA ASN A 585 -27.42 -13.32 12.54
C ASN A 585 -28.49 -12.56 11.75
N LEU A 586 -29.66 -12.38 12.36
CA LEU A 586 -30.74 -11.55 11.80
C LEU A 586 -31.18 -10.51 12.82
N TYR A 587 -30.95 -9.24 12.50
CA TYR A 587 -31.37 -8.10 13.31
C TYR A 587 -32.46 -7.32 12.59
N ALA A 588 -33.71 -7.46 13.02
CA ALA A 588 -34.87 -6.83 12.41
C ALA A 588 -35.82 -6.20 13.45
N ASN A 589 -35.24 -5.64 14.51
CA ASN A 589 -35.98 -4.90 15.54
C ASN A 589 -36.63 -3.63 14.97
N GLU A 590 -37.70 -3.18 15.64
CA GLU A 590 -38.33 -1.88 15.37
C GLU A 590 -38.79 -1.72 13.92
N ASN A 591 -39.42 -2.77 13.40
CA ASN A 591 -40.01 -2.81 12.07
C ASN A 591 -41.53 -3.01 12.17
N LYS A 592 -42.16 -3.42 11.07
CA LYS A 592 -43.60 -3.66 10.98
C LYS A 592 -43.93 -5.12 10.70
N LEU A 593 -42.99 -6.04 10.91
CA LEU A 593 -43.14 -7.46 10.59
C LEU A 593 -44.28 -8.08 11.40
N ALA A 594 -45.18 -8.79 10.73
CA ALA A 594 -46.24 -9.57 11.37
C ALA A 594 -45.99 -11.09 11.29
N GLU A 595 -45.15 -11.52 10.34
CA GLU A 595 -44.76 -12.90 10.10
C GLU A 595 -43.35 -12.95 9.49
N ILE A 596 -42.66 -14.08 9.67
CA ILE A 596 -41.38 -14.37 9.02
C ILE A 596 -41.20 -15.88 8.90
N ASP A 597 -40.84 -16.37 7.71
CA ASP A 597 -40.50 -17.77 7.49
C ASP A 597 -38.99 -17.96 7.64
N LEU A 598 -38.59 -18.73 8.66
CA LEU A 598 -37.20 -19.05 8.97
C LEU A 598 -36.88 -20.54 8.77
N THR A 599 -37.76 -21.32 8.13
CA THR A 599 -37.64 -22.78 8.00
C THR A 599 -36.43 -23.24 7.17
N LYS A 600 -35.78 -22.33 6.44
CA LYS A 600 -34.57 -22.59 5.64
C LYS A 600 -33.28 -22.07 6.28
N ASN A 601 -33.37 -21.29 7.36
CA ASN A 601 -32.24 -20.60 7.99
C ASN A 601 -31.70 -21.41 9.18
N ASN A 602 -31.25 -22.63 8.92
CA ASN A 602 -30.86 -23.60 9.96
C ASN A 602 -29.57 -23.27 10.72
N ASN A 603 -28.85 -22.21 10.32
CA ASN A 603 -27.59 -21.78 10.93
C ASN A 603 -27.76 -20.59 11.88
N LEU A 604 -28.98 -20.10 12.09
CA LEU A 604 -29.26 -18.96 12.95
C LEU A 604 -28.73 -19.19 14.37
N LYS A 605 -27.95 -18.24 14.87
CA LYS A 605 -27.41 -18.17 16.23
C LYS A 605 -28.05 -17.04 17.02
N GLU A 606 -28.28 -15.89 16.38
CA GLU A 606 -28.89 -14.73 17.00
C GLU A 606 -30.04 -14.18 16.15
N LEU A 607 -31.20 -14.01 16.77
CA LEU A 607 -32.41 -13.51 16.13
C LEU A 607 -33.02 -12.38 16.97
N GLN A 608 -33.09 -11.18 16.38
CA GLN A 608 -33.69 -10.01 17.00
C GLN A 608 -34.90 -9.52 16.18
N LEU A 609 -36.08 -9.59 16.79
CA LEU A 609 -37.40 -9.29 16.25
C LEU A 609 -38.23 -8.41 17.20
N ALA A 610 -37.58 -7.71 18.14
CA ALA A 610 -38.25 -6.86 19.11
C ALA A 610 -38.99 -5.71 18.45
N LYS A 611 -40.06 -5.18 19.08
CA LYS A 611 -40.81 -4.00 18.60
C LYS A 611 -41.34 -4.16 17.17
N ASN A 612 -42.05 -5.25 16.92
CA ASN A 612 -42.71 -5.55 15.64
C ASN A 612 -44.23 -5.74 15.85
N ASN A 613 -44.92 -6.36 14.89
CA ASN A 613 -46.37 -6.58 14.90
C ASN A 613 -46.75 -8.08 15.03
N PHE A 614 -45.87 -8.93 15.56
CA PHE A 614 -46.14 -10.36 15.68
C PHE A 614 -47.28 -10.62 16.68
N LYS A 615 -48.29 -11.39 16.25
CA LYS A 615 -49.42 -11.86 17.10
C LYS A 615 -49.22 -13.28 17.62
N SER A 616 -48.47 -14.08 16.88
CA SER A 616 -48.05 -15.42 17.27
C SER A 616 -46.67 -15.69 16.71
N PHE A 617 -45.89 -16.53 17.38
CA PHE A 617 -44.57 -16.89 16.90
C PHE A 617 -44.30 -18.38 17.07
N THR A 618 -43.74 -19.00 16.04
CA THR A 618 -43.35 -20.41 16.06
C THR A 618 -41.97 -20.56 15.45
N LEU A 619 -41.05 -21.19 16.18
CA LEU A 619 -39.71 -21.43 15.68
C LEU A 619 -39.15 -22.76 16.18
N LYS A 620 -38.54 -23.50 15.24
CA LYS A 620 -37.73 -24.67 15.51
C LYS A 620 -36.32 -24.41 14.97
N SER A 621 -35.32 -24.49 15.84
CA SER A 621 -33.91 -24.33 15.47
C SER A 621 -33.03 -25.08 16.45
N SER A 622 -32.07 -25.84 15.93
CA SER A 622 -31.08 -26.56 16.73
C SER A 622 -29.81 -25.76 16.99
N THR A 623 -29.73 -24.50 16.53
CA THR A 623 -28.52 -23.67 16.62
C THR A 623 -28.74 -22.31 17.27
N LEU A 624 -29.99 -21.89 17.45
CA LEU A 624 -30.31 -20.54 17.96
C LEU A 624 -29.95 -20.43 19.44
N GLN A 625 -29.11 -19.46 19.76
CA GLN A 625 -28.60 -19.19 21.12
C GLN A 625 -29.30 -18.00 21.76
N LYS A 626 -29.67 -16.98 20.97
CA LYS A 626 -30.31 -15.77 21.50
C LYS A 626 -31.54 -15.38 20.70
N LEU A 627 -32.64 -15.12 21.40
CA LEU A 627 -33.90 -14.66 20.82
C LEU A 627 -34.42 -13.42 21.55
N TYR A 628 -34.56 -12.33 20.78
CA TYR A 628 -35.24 -11.11 21.22
C TYR A 628 -36.53 -10.96 20.43
N ILE A 629 -37.67 -11.04 21.10
CA ILE A 629 -39.00 -10.90 20.50
C ILE A 629 -39.96 -10.11 21.41
N ASN A 630 -39.40 -9.30 22.30
CA ASN A 630 -40.11 -8.40 23.18
C ASN A 630 -40.83 -7.26 22.45
N ASP A 631 -41.72 -6.57 23.15
CA ASP A 631 -42.47 -5.41 22.65
C ASP A 631 -43.26 -5.71 21.37
N ASN A 632 -43.90 -6.88 21.31
CA ASN A 632 -44.78 -7.31 20.21
C ASN A 632 -46.23 -7.39 20.72
N LYS A 633 -47.10 -8.14 20.02
CA LYS A 633 -48.49 -8.39 20.42
C LYS A 633 -48.77 -9.88 20.54
N LEU A 634 -47.78 -10.64 21.01
CA LEU A 634 -47.83 -12.11 21.01
C LEU A 634 -48.85 -12.61 22.03
N THR A 635 -49.87 -13.33 21.56
CA THR A 635 -50.81 -14.06 22.42
C THR A 635 -50.49 -15.55 22.50
N ALA A 636 -49.71 -16.08 21.55
CA ALA A 636 -49.27 -17.47 21.51
C ALA A 636 -47.83 -17.59 21.01
N MET A 637 -47.06 -18.49 21.63
CA MET A 637 -45.68 -18.76 21.25
C MET A 637 -45.36 -20.25 21.36
N GLN A 638 -44.73 -20.82 20.33
CA GLN A 638 -44.30 -22.23 20.28
C GLN A 638 -42.82 -22.32 19.90
N LEU A 639 -41.97 -22.76 20.83
CA LEU A 639 -40.52 -22.80 20.65
C LEU A 639 -39.98 -24.24 20.79
N ASP A 640 -39.13 -24.64 19.84
CA ASP A 640 -38.33 -25.86 19.88
C ASP A 640 -36.87 -25.49 19.63
N LEU A 641 -36.23 -24.98 20.69
CA LEU A 641 -34.93 -24.33 20.66
C LEU A 641 -34.00 -24.92 21.76
N PRO A 642 -33.46 -26.14 21.56
CA PRO A 642 -32.69 -26.84 22.59
C PRO A 642 -31.36 -26.15 22.97
N GLU A 643 -30.82 -25.30 22.09
CA GLU A 643 -29.56 -24.57 22.30
C GLU A 643 -29.77 -23.12 22.75
N LEU A 644 -31.01 -22.71 23.06
CA LEU A 644 -31.30 -21.34 23.46
C LEU A 644 -30.75 -21.02 24.85
N GLU A 645 -29.95 -19.97 24.94
CA GLU A 645 -29.32 -19.49 26.17
C GLU A 645 -30.06 -18.26 26.73
N LEU A 646 -30.56 -17.38 25.84
CA LEU A 646 -31.25 -16.14 26.19
C LEU A 646 -32.59 -15.99 25.46
N LEU A 647 -33.66 -15.76 26.23
CA LEU A 647 -34.99 -15.43 25.73
C LEU A 647 -35.49 -14.09 26.30
N CYS A 648 -35.65 -13.10 25.43
CA CYS A 648 -36.30 -11.82 25.72
C CYS A 648 -37.67 -11.76 25.04
N ALA A 649 -38.75 -11.99 25.79
CA ALA A 649 -40.14 -11.98 25.30
C ALA A 649 -41.07 -11.10 26.17
N TYR A 650 -40.51 -10.12 26.88
CA TYR A 650 -41.26 -9.17 27.69
C TYR A 650 -42.12 -8.20 26.86
N SER A 651 -43.06 -7.49 27.49
CA SER A 651 -43.98 -6.55 26.82
C SER A 651 -44.74 -7.21 25.67
N ASN A 652 -45.46 -8.27 25.98
CA ASN A 652 -46.32 -9.01 25.05
C ASN A 652 -47.68 -9.27 25.70
N GLU A 653 -48.54 -10.08 25.07
CA GLU A 653 -49.88 -10.42 25.54
C GLU A 653 -50.01 -11.92 25.89
N LEU A 654 -48.90 -12.58 26.27
CA LEU A 654 -48.85 -14.03 26.51
C LEU A 654 -49.58 -14.39 27.80
N SER A 655 -50.56 -15.30 27.73
CA SER A 655 -51.25 -15.86 28.90
C SER A 655 -50.70 -17.20 29.36
N GLU A 656 -50.01 -17.91 28.46
CA GLU A 656 -49.33 -19.18 28.69
C GLU A 656 -48.05 -19.25 27.83
N LEU A 657 -47.07 -20.03 28.28
CA LEU A 657 -45.82 -20.28 27.55
C LEU A 657 -45.26 -21.65 27.94
N ASP A 658 -45.10 -22.54 26.96
CA ASP A 658 -44.43 -23.83 27.17
C ASP A 658 -42.91 -23.67 27.03
N LEU A 659 -42.21 -23.93 28.14
CA LEU A 659 -40.75 -23.84 28.24
C LEU A 659 -40.08 -25.23 28.27
N SER A 660 -40.84 -26.32 28.13
CA SER A 660 -40.36 -27.70 28.33
C SER A 660 -39.21 -28.13 27.40
N LYS A 661 -39.03 -27.44 26.28
CA LYS A 661 -37.97 -27.70 25.29
C LYS A 661 -36.76 -26.78 25.41
N LEU A 662 -36.77 -25.79 26.31
CA LEU A 662 -35.76 -24.74 26.40
C LEU A 662 -34.74 -25.01 27.52
N LYS A 663 -34.00 -26.11 27.40
CA LYS A 663 -33.22 -26.68 28.52
C LYS A 663 -31.98 -25.88 28.92
N LYS A 664 -31.38 -25.12 27.99
CA LYS A 664 -30.13 -24.35 28.20
C LYS A 664 -30.34 -22.87 28.52
N VAL A 665 -31.59 -22.45 28.73
CA VAL A 665 -31.86 -21.02 28.99
C VAL A 665 -31.28 -20.64 30.34
N ASN A 666 -30.35 -19.71 30.35
CA ASN A 666 -29.80 -19.10 31.58
C ASN A 666 -30.44 -17.74 31.88
N THR A 667 -30.93 -17.04 30.85
CA THR A 667 -31.49 -15.69 30.98
C THR A 667 -32.89 -15.64 30.36
N LEU A 668 -33.90 -15.35 31.19
CA LEU A 668 -35.30 -15.36 30.79
C LEU A 668 -36.01 -14.04 31.17
N SER A 669 -36.51 -13.32 30.17
CA SER A 669 -37.25 -12.07 30.37
C SER A 669 -38.67 -12.18 29.79
N LEU A 670 -39.64 -12.24 30.69
CA LEU A 670 -41.08 -12.46 30.45
C LEU A 670 -41.97 -11.40 31.13
N HIS A 671 -41.37 -10.35 31.69
CA HIS A 671 -42.10 -9.29 32.37
C HIS A 671 -43.08 -8.54 31.45
N HIS A 672 -44.08 -7.86 32.01
CA HIS A 672 -45.15 -7.21 31.24
C HIS A 672 -45.86 -8.14 30.24
N ASN A 673 -46.46 -9.21 30.76
CA ASN A 673 -47.28 -10.16 30.02
C ASN A 673 -48.60 -10.44 30.78
N LEU A 674 -49.35 -11.45 30.37
CA LEU A 674 -50.61 -11.86 31.00
C LEU A 674 -50.54 -13.26 31.63
N LEU A 675 -49.33 -13.76 31.93
CA LEU A 675 -49.09 -15.13 32.39
C LEU A 675 -49.79 -15.38 33.73
N THR A 676 -50.53 -16.48 33.84
CA THR A 676 -51.19 -16.90 35.08
C THR A 676 -50.47 -18.03 35.81
N ASP A 677 -49.67 -18.79 35.07
CA ASP A 677 -48.78 -19.84 35.55
C ASP A 677 -47.60 -19.98 34.57
N VAL A 678 -46.46 -20.48 35.05
CA VAL A 678 -45.30 -20.81 34.21
C VAL A 678 -44.52 -21.97 34.82
N ASN A 679 -44.23 -23.00 34.01
CA ASN A 679 -43.44 -24.14 34.47
C ASN A 679 -41.96 -23.94 34.19
N LEU A 680 -41.20 -23.55 35.21
CA LEU A 680 -39.74 -23.31 35.13
C LEU A 680 -38.89 -24.55 35.46
N LYS A 681 -39.51 -25.65 35.89
CA LYS A 681 -38.79 -26.89 36.28
C LYS A 681 -37.88 -27.44 35.18
N PRO A 682 -38.23 -27.38 33.88
CA PRO A 682 -37.36 -27.89 32.82
C PRO A 682 -36.08 -27.07 32.56
N ILE A 683 -35.92 -25.88 33.16
CA ILE A 683 -34.82 -24.94 32.88
C ILE A 683 -33.79 -24.97 34.02
N GLU A 684 -32.98 -26.02 34.08
CA GLU A 684 -32.05 -26.24 35.20
C GLU A 684 -30.91 -25.21 35.27
N GLU A 685 -30.54 -24.62 34.11
CA GLU A 685 -29.45 -23.65 33.96
C GLU A 685 -29.88 -22.19 34.21
N LEU A 686 -31.11 -21.93 34.66
CA LEU A 686 -31.64 -20.58 34.82
C LEU A 686 -30.88 -19.79 35.91
N GLU A 687 -30.27 -18.66 35.52
CA GLU A 687 -29.52 -17.75 36.39
C GLU A 687 -30.27 -16.42 36.62
N TYR A 688 -30.99 -15.92 35.61
CA TYR A 688 -31.66 -14.62 35.66
C TYR A 688 -33.10 -14.71 35.15
N ILE A 689 -34.06 -14.23 35.93
CA ILE A 689 -35.46 -14.14 35.52
C ILE A 689 -36.09 -12.77 35.82
N TRP A 690 -36.73 -12.19 34.80
CA TRP A 690 -37.64 -11.06 34.93
C TRP A 690 -39.04 -11.49 34.52
N ILE A 691 -39.95 -11.59 35.47
CA ILE A 691 -41.34 -12.04 35.28
C ILE A 691 -42.34 -11.20 36.08
N ASP A 692 -41.94 -9.98 36.46
CA ASP A 692 -42.80 -8.96 37.03
C ASP A 692 -43.91 -8.53 36.06
N ASN A 693 -44.91 -7.81 36.56
CA ASN A 693 -46.02 -7.29 35.75
C ASN A 693 -46.73 -8.41 34.96
N ASN A 694 -47.20 -9.43 35.68
CA ASN A 694 -47.94 -10.58 35.16
C ASN A 694 -49.15 -10.89 36.07
N LYS A 695 -49.79 -12.05 35.93
CA LYS A 695 -50.95 -12.49 36.72
C LYS A 695 -50.68 -13.80 37.48
N LEU A 696 -49.42 -14.07 37.82
CA LEU A 696 -49.00 -15.33 38.43
C LEU A 696 -49.61 -15.49 39.82
N LYS A 697 -50.22 -16.65 40.08
CA LYS A 697 -50.74 -17.04 41.41
C LYS A 697 -49.76 -17.89 42.22
N SER A 698 -48.81 -18.50 41.53
CA SER A 698 -47.71 -19.30 42.07
C SER A 698 -46.47 -19.14 41.19
N LEU A 699 -45.31 -19.36 41.79
CA LEU A 699 -44.03 -19.45 41.11
C LEU A 699 -43.19 -20.50 41.83
N ASP A 700 -42.77 -21.55 41.11
CA ASP A 700 -41.98 -22.65 41.66
C ASP A 700 -40.59 -22.64 41.01
N LEU A 701 -39.57 -22.36 41.83
CA LEU A 701 -38.16 -22.33 41.44
C LEU A 701 -37.34 -23.46 42.09
N SER A 702 -38.01 -24.48 42.66
CA SER A 702 -37.34 -25.52 43.45
C SER A 702 -36.32 -26.37 42.68
N GLN A 703 -36.40 -26.40 41.35
CA GLN A 703 -35.46 -27.13 40.49
C GLN A 703 -34.39 -26.22 39.86
N ASN A 704 -34.49 -24.90 40.01
CA ASN A 704 -33.59 -23.93 39.36
C ASN A 704 -32.45 -23.53 40.31
N GLN A 705 -31.49 -24.44 40.54
CA GLN A 705 -30.45 -24.24 41.57
C GLN A 705 -29.44 -23.13 41.25
N MET A 706 -29.33 -22.74 39.97
CA MET A 706 -28.42 -21.69 39.48
C MET A 706 -28.98 -20.26 39.62
N ILE A 707 -30.24 -20.10 40.00
CA ILE A 707 -30.95 -18.80 39.96
C ILE A 707 -30.34 -17.74 40.90
N LEU A 708 -29.85 -16.62 40.37
CA LEU A 708 -29.23 -15.54 41.15
C LEU A 708 -30.14 -14.32 41.28
N THR A 709 -30.87 -13.97 40.23
CA THR A 709 -31.74 -12.78 40.25
C THR A 709 -33.15 -13.13 39.82
N ILE A 710 -34.12 -12.74 40.66
CA ILE A 710 -35.54 -12.95 40.44
C ILE A 710 -36.26 -11.61 40.55
N THR A 711 -36.86 -11.14 39.47
CA THR A 711 -37.76 -9.99 39.48
C THR A 711 -39.17 -10.48 39.22
N CYS A 712 -40.08 -10.34 40.19
CA CYS A 712 -41.43 -10.91 40.11
C CYS A 712 -42.51 -10.07 40.81
N TYR A 713 -42.24 -8.79 41.09
CA TYR A 713 -43.22 -7.84 41.62
C TYR A 713 -44.38 -7.58 40.66
N THR A 714 -45.47 -6.95 41.13
CA THR A 714 -46.70 -6.74 40.35
C THR A 714 -47.24 -8.05 39.75
N ASN A 715 -47.45 -9.06 40.60
CA ASN A 715 -48.11 -10.33 40.28
C ASN A 715 -49.31 -10.56 41.23
N GLN A 716 -49.79 -11.80 41.41
CA GLN A 716 -50.93 -12.13 42.27
C GLN A 716 -50.59 -13.26 43.27
N LEU A 717 -49.35 -13.27 43.78
CA LEU A 717 -48.88 -14.30 44.70
C LEU A 717 -49.53 -14.13 46.08
N SER A 718 -50.35 -15.11 46.48
CA SER A 718 -50.92 -15.17 47.84
C SER A 718 -49.84 -15.36 48.92
N PRO A 719 -50.13 -15.12 50.22
CA PRO A 719 -49.16 -15.36 51.30
C PRO A 719 -48.55 -16.77 51.29
N ASN A 720 -49.38 -17.79 51.03
CA ASN A 720 -48.93 -19.17 50.95
C ASN A 720 -48.07 -19.44 49.70
N ALA A 721 -48.40 -18.81 48.57
CA ALA A 721 -47.64 -18.93 47.35
C ALA A 721 -46.26 -18.26 47.47
N CYS A 722 -46.20 -17.04 48.03
CA CYS A 722 -44.94 -16.37 48.37
C CYS A 722 -44.09 -17.22 49.31
N LYS A 723 -44.68 -17.76 50.39
CA LYS A 723 -43.95 -18.64 51.31
C LYS A 723 -43.41 -19.90 50.62
N SER A 724 -44.18 -20.48 49.69
CA SER A 724 -43.75 -21.66 48.92
C SER A 724 -42.60 -21.33 47.98
N LEU A 725 -42.67 -20.18 47.27
CA LEU A 725 -41.58 -19.65 46.45
C LEU A 725 -40.29 -19.50 47.28
N MET A 726 -40.37 -18.79 48.41
CA MET A 726 -39.20 -18.57 49.29
C MET A 726 -38.62 -19.87 49.86
N THR A 727 -39.48 -20.86 50.13
CA THR A 727 -39.05 -22.20 50.58
C THR A 727 -38.31 -22.95 49.49
N GLY A 728 -38.74 -22.79 48.23
CA GLY A 728 -38.14 -23.40 47.05
C GLY A 728 -36.81 -22.78 46.61
N LEU A 729 -36.45 -21.58 47.09
CA LEU A 729 -35.18 -20.94 46.74
C LEU A 729 -33.97 -21.81 47.13
N PRO A 730 -32.87 -21.80 46.36
CA PRO A 730 -31.65 -22.51 46.72
C PRO A 730 -30.91 -21.83 47.89
N GLN A 731 -30.11 -22.60 48.62
CA GLN A 731 -29.22 -22.05 49.64
C GLN A 731 -28.03 -21.34 48.98
N ARG A 732 -27.66 -20.15 49.48
CA ARG A 732 -26.54 -19.35 48.98
C ARG A 732 -25.42 -19.21 50.01
N ASN A 733 -24.19 -19.01 49.53
CA ASN A 733 -23.06 -18.64 50.36
C ASN A 733 -23.04 -17.12 50.56
N ALA A 734 -22.37 -16.64 51.60
CA ALA A 734 -22.28 -15.20 51.88
C ALA A 734 -21.57 -14.38 50.77
N SER A 735 -20.82 -15.04 49.87
CA SER A 735 -20.19 -14.44 48.70
C SER A 735 -21.12 -14.31 47.48
N ASP A 736 -22.22 -15.05 47.46
CA ASP A 736 -23.11 -15.15 46.30
C ASP A 736 -24.21 -14.09 46.46
N ILE A 737 -24.14 -13.02 45.67
CA ILE A 737 -25.20 -11.99 45.68
C ILE A 737 -26.41 -12.59 44.96
N ALA A 738 -27.45 -12.91 45.73
CA ALA A 738 -28.72 -13.43 45.22
C ALA A 738 -29.89 -12.55 45.65
N ASP A 739 -30.62 -12.04 44.68
CA ASP A 739 -31.62 -10.99 44.87
C ASP A 739 -32.99 -11.45 44.37
N ILE A 740 -34.01 -11.25 45.21
CA ILE A 740 -35.41 -11.39 44.82
C ILE A 740 -36.15 -10.07 45.03
N ILE A 741 -36.57 -9.45 43.93
CA ILE A 741 -37.41 -8.26 43.89
C ILE A 741 -38.86 -8.73 43.78
N ILE A 742 -39.57 -8.75 44.90
CA ILE A 742 -40.83 -9.48 45.09
C ILE A 742 -42.07 -8.56 45.12
N VAL A 743 -41.89 -7.29 45.46
CA VAL A 743 -42.98 -6.31 45.56
C VAL A 743 -42.55 -4.95 44.98
N ASN A 744 -43.52 -4.14 44.57
CA ASN A 744 -43.36 -2.72 44.29
C ASN A 744 -44.40 -1.92 45.08
N THR A 745 -44.07 -1.53 46.31
CA THR A 745 -45.05 -0.88 47.21
C THR A 745 -45.41 0.54 46.82
N LYS A 746 -44.68 1.15 45.87
CA LYS A 746 -45.03 2.47 45.32
C LYS A 746 -46.16 2.43 44.30
N GLU A 747 -46.49 1.26 43.78
CA GLU A 747 -47.55 1.06 42.79
C GLU A 747 -48.60 0.08 43.30
N THR A 748 -49.56 -0.29 42.44
CA THR A 748 -50.55 -1.31 42.78
C THR A 748 -49.89 -2.68 42.76
N GLU A 749 -49.57 -3.20 43.95
CA GLU A 749 -48.98 -4.51 44.15
C GLU A 749 -50.04 -5.56 44.49
N GLY A 750 -49.98 -6.73 43.84
CA GLY A 750 -50.87 -7.86 44.08
C GLY A 750 -50.22 -9.06 44.78
N ASN A 751 -48.90 -9.08 44.89
CA ASN A 751 -48.16 -10.03 45.72
C ASN A 751 -48.29 -9.67 47.20
N ILE A 752 -48.55 -10.68 48.02
CA ILE A 752 -48.56 -10.54 49.49
C ILE A 752 -47.42 -11.38 50.06
N CYS A 753 -46.27 -10.74 50.27
CA CYS A 753 -45.10 -11.39 50.87
C CYS A 753 -45.01 -11.00 52.35
N THR A 754 -45.13 -11.99 53.23
CA THR A 754 -45.21 -11.77 54.69
C THR A 754 -43.83 -11.84 55.35
N LYS A 755 -43.73 -11.32 56.57
CA LYS A 755 -42.53 -11.41 57.42
C LYS A 755 -41.99 -12.85 57.53
N SER A 756 -42.87 -13.85 57.70
CA SER A 756 -42.43 -15.25 57.75
C SER A 756 -41.84 -15.77 56.43
N ALA A 757 -42.35 -15.31 55.27
CA ALA A 757 -41.77 -15.66 53.97
C ALA A 757 -40.40 -15.00 53.75
N VAL A 758 -40.27 -13.72 54.10
CA VAL A 758 -39.00 -12.98 54.05
C VAL A 758 -37.94 -13.64 54.93
N ALA A 759 -38.31 -14.07 56.15
CA ALA A 759 -37.40 -14.76 57.05
C ALA A 759 -36.83 -16.05 56.43
N ILE A 760 -37.64 -16.84 55.71
CA ILE A 760 -37.19 -18.05 55.02
C ILE A 760 -36.11 -17.71 53.97
N ALA A 761 -36.37 -16.71 53.12
CA ALA A 761 -35.40 -16.28 52.11
C ALA A 761 -34.09 -15.78 52.74
N LYS A 762 -34.17 -14.97 53.81
CA LYS A 762 -32.99 -14.49 54.56
C LYS A 762 -32.16 -15.64 55.15
N THR A 763 -32.78 -16.71 55.68
CA THR A 763 -32.02 -17.89 56.16
C THR A 763 -31.25 -18.60 55.04
N LYS A 764 -31.75 -18.50 53.81
CA LYS A 764 -31.11 -19.03 52.61
C LYS A 764 -30.10 -18.06 51.97
N GLN A 765 -29.79 -16.94 52.63
CA GLN A 765 -28.89 -15.87 52.17
C GLN A 765 -29.40 -15.13 50.91
N TRP A 766 -30.72 -14.97 50.77
CA TRP A 766 -31.32 -14.14 49.72
C TRP A 766 -31.64 -12.73 50.22
N ASN A 767 -31.31 -11.73 49.41
CA ASN A 767 -31.78 -10.36 49.61
C ASN A 767 -33.21 -10.24 49.10
N VAL A 768 -34.14 -9.85 49.97
CA VAL A 768 -35.54 -9.61 49.58
C VAL A 768 -35.74 -8.11 49.43
N ILE A 769 -36.16 -7.71 48.23
CA ILE A 769 -36.15 -6.32 47.78
C ILE A 769 -37.57 -5.90 47.38
N ASP A 770 -37.92 -4.68 47.77
CA ASP A 770 -39.04 -3.93 47.27
C ASP A 770 -38.51 -2.97 46.19
N PHE A 771 -39.05 -3.08 44.98
CA PHE A 771 -38.62 -2.26 43.86
C PHE A 771 -38.69 -0.78 44.21
N ALA A 772 -39.79 -0.31 44.82
CA ALA A 772 -39.97 1.04 45.35
C ALA A 772 -39.34 2.18 44.53
N GLY A 773 -39.45 2.14 43.20
CA GLY A 773 -38.83 3.13 42.30
C GLY A 773 -37.34 2.91 42.04
N GLY A 774 -36.90 1.65 42.01
CA GLY A 774 -35.58 1.22 41.59
C GLY A 774 -35.26 1.64 40.16
N THR A 775 -33.96 1.63 39.83
CA THR A 775 -33.45 1.95 38.50
C THR A 775 -32.42 0.91 38.08
N GLU A 776 -31.97 0.97 36.83
CA GLU A 776 -30.82 0.19 36.39
C GLU A 776 -29.61 0.46 37.31
N GLY A 777 -29.01 -0.59 37.88
CA GLY A 777 -27.95 -0.51 38.88
C GLY A 777 -28.40 -0.23 40.33
N TYR A 778 -29.69 0.01 40.59
CA TYR A 778 -30.26 0.15 41.93
C TYR A 778 -31.58 -0.63 42.05
N PRO A 779 -31.55 -1.86 42.59
CA PRO A 779 -32.69 -2.80 42.52
C PRO A 779 -33.88 -2.41 43.40
N GLY A 780 -33.72 -1.45 44.32
CA GLY A 780 -34.74 -0.99 45.23
C GLY A 780 -34.29 -0.99 46.70
N LEU A 781 -35.26 -1.03 47.62
CA LEU A 781 -35.03 -1.01 49.05
C LEU A 781 -35.18 -2.40 49.67
N PRO A 782 -34.47 -2.73 50.76
CA PRO A 782 -34.71 -3.97 51.51
C PRO A 782 -36.18 -4.05 51.97
N TYR A 783 -36.79 -5.23 51.79
CA TYR A 783 -38.18 -5.48 52.14
C TYR A 783 -38.31 -6.40 53.34
N GLU A 784 -39.03 -5.95 54.37
CA GLU A 784 -39.20 -6.70 55.62
C GLU A 784 -40.47 -7.57 55.66
N GLY A 785 -41.34 -7.48 54.65
CA GLY A 785 -42.60 -8.22 54.62
C GLY A 785 -43.76 -7.51 55.30
N THR A 786 -44.97 -7.81 54.83
CA THR A 786 -46.22 -7.46 55.53
C THR A 786 -46.42 -8.35 56.76
N ASP A 787 -47.23 -7.91 57.72
CA ASP A 787 -47.56 -8.74 58.88
C ASP A 787 -48.19 -10.06 58.44
N ASP A 788 -47.75 -11.16 59.05
CA ASP A 788 -48.40 -12.45 58.86
C ASP A 788 -49.86 -12.32 59.31
N PRO A 789 -50.84 -12.82 58.51
CA PRO A 789 -52.25 -12.72 58.87
C PRO A 789 -52.47 -13.31 60.27
N THR A 790 -53.00 -12.49 61.18
CA THR A 790 -53.19 -12.86 62.59
C THR A 790 -54.24 -13.95 62.72
N ASN A 791 -53.79 -15.16 63.05
CA ASN A 791 -54.56 -16.32 63.55
C ASN A 791 -56.04 -16.44 63.08
N ILE A 792 -56.27 -17.32 62.11
CA ILE A 792 -57.09 -18.48 62.47
C ILE A 792 -56.10 -19.51 63.00
N GLN A 793 -56.27 -19.89 64.26
CA GLN A 793 -55.41 -20.83 64.97
C GLN A 793 -55.17 -22.09 64.14
N GLY A 794 -53.93 -22.56 64.18
CA GLY A 794 -53.52 -23.79 63.54
C GLY A 794 -54.41 -24.97 63.92
N VAL A 795 -54.60 -25.87 62.97
CA VAL A 795 -54.85 -27.27 63.30
C VAL A 795 -53.79 -28.08 62.60
N ASP A 796 -53.01 -28.71 63.46
CA ASP A 796 -52.11 -29.82 63.23
C ASP A 796 -52.61 -30.81 62.17
N ASN A 797 -51.66 -31.33 61.42
CA ASN A 797 -51.81 -32.61 60.74
C ASN A 797 -51.96 -33.72 61.80
N ASN A 798 -53.19 -34.05 62.22
CA ASN A 798 -53.63 -35.42 62.54
C ASN A 798 -55.02 -35.41 63.20
N THR A 799 -56.06 -35.70 62.43
CA THR A 799 -57.10 -36.71 62.75
C THR A 799 -58.15 -36.73 61.64
N LYS A 800 -58.16 -37.81 60.85
CA LYS A 800 -59.35 -38.23 60.11
C LYS A 800 -60.41 -38.62 61.16
N ALA A 801 -61.45 -37.80 61.31
CA ALA A 801 -62.73 -38.25 61.84
C ALA A 801 -63.79 -37.87 60.80
N GLU A 802 -64.40 -38.87 60.17
CA GLU A 802 -65.46 -38.67 59.18
C GLU A 802 -66.67 -38.00 59.85
N VAL A 803 -66.95 -36.76 59.44
CA VAL A 803 -67.99 -35.90 60.03
C VAL A 803 -69.41 -36.33 59.61
N PHE A 804 -69.51 -37.18 58.59
CA PHE A 804 -70.74 -37.81 58.14
C PHE A 804 -70.41 -39.12 57.41
N THR A 805 -71.37 -40.04 57.34
CA THR A 805 -71.25 -41.29 56.57
C THR A 805 -72.29 -41.32 55.46
N ILE A 806 -71.92 -41.88 54.31
CA ILE A 806 -72.84 -42.12 53.19
C ILE A 806 -73.13 -43.61 53.11
N THR A 807 -74.39 -43.98 53.32
CA THR A 807 -74.84 -45.37 53.21
C THR A 807 -76.30 -45.38 52.73
N ASP A 808 -76.67 -46.37 51.94
CA ASP A 808 -78.04 -46.60 51.46
C ASP A 808 -78.71 -45.37 50.85
N GLY A 809 -77.93 -44.59 50.08
CA GLY A 809 -78.39 -43.36 49.44
C GLY A 809 -78.84 -42.26 50.40
N LYS A 810 -78.21 -42.16 51.56
CA LYS A 810 -78.40 -41.09 52.52
C LYS A 810 -77.06 -40.56 53.01
N ILE A 811 -77.00 -39.26 53.29
CA ILE A 811 -75.93 -38.62 54.05
C ILE A 811 -76.38 -38.55 55.50
N ILE A 812 -75.66 -39.20 56.41
CA ILE A 812 -75.99 -39.24 57.85
C ILE A 812 -74.95 -38.41 58.61
N PHE A 813 -75.40 -37.39 59.34
CA PHE A 813 -74.53 -36.49 60.09
C PHE A 813 -74.39 -36.96 61.55
N ASN A 814 -73.15 -37.09 62.03
CA ASN A 814 -72.86 -37.58 63.39
C ASN A 814 -72.83 -36.46 64.46
N GLY A 815 -73.72 -35.47 64.36
CA GLY A 815 -73.74 -34.30 65.23
C GLY A 815 -74.55 -33.10 64.68
N ASN A 816 -74.52 -31.97 65.40
CA ASN A 816 -75.23 -30.74 65.03
C ASN A 816 -74.28 -29.76 64.34
N TYR A 817 -74.43 -29.56 63.03
CA TYR A 817 -73.42 -28.91 62.19
C TYR A 817 -73.84 -27.59 61.52
N GLY A 818 -75.00 -27.01 61.85
CA GLY A 818 -75.45 -25.77 61.21
C GLY A 818 -76.18 -26.02 59.88
N GLU A 819 -76.18 -25.01 59.02
CA GLU A 819 -76.69 -25.13 57.65
C GLU A 819 -75.77 -26.03 56.80
N ALA A 820 -76.35 -27.02 56.13
CA ALA A 820 -75.69 -27.87 55.14
C ALA A 820 -76.30 -27.61 53.77
N ILE A 821 -75.44 -27.38 52.76
CA ILE A 821 -75.83 -27.07 51.39
C ILE A 821 -75.32 -28.15 50.46
N LEU A 822 -76.19 -28.68 49.60
CA LEU A 822 -75.83 -29.68 48.61
C LEU A 822 -75.67 -29.03 47.23
N TYR A 823 -74.59 -29.37 46.52
CA TYR A 823 -74.26 -28.88 45.19
C TYR A 823 -74.04 -30.04 44.21
N ASN A 824 -74.28 -29.81 42.92
CA ASN A 824 -73.92 -30.75 41.85
C ASN A 824 -72.42 -30.64 41.48
N ALA A 825 -71.94 -31.52 40.60
CA ALA A 825 -70.55 -31.57 40.14
C ALA A 825 -70.04 -30.26 39.51
N GLN A 826 -70.94 -29.42 39.00
CA GLN A 826 -70.64 -28.12 38.38
C GLN A 826 -70.69 -26.95 39.39
N GLY A 827 -70.95 -27.23 40.67
CA GLY A 827 -70.99 -26.21 41.73
C GLY A 827 -72.31 -25.45 41.84
N ALA A 828 -73.37 -25.87 41.14
CA ALA A 828 -74.70 -25.31 41.30
C ALA A 828 -75.40 -25.88 42.54
N LYS A 829 -75.98 -24.99 43.36
CA LYS A 829 -76.72 -25.34 44.58
C LYS A 829 -77.99 -26.12 44.22
N ILE A 830 -78.14 -27.30 44.79
CA ILE A 830 -79.32 -28.17 44.67
C ILE A 830 -80.33 -27.83 45.76
N SER A 831 -79.89 -27.81 47.02
CA SER A 831 -80.75 -27.56 48.19
C SER A 831 -79.96 -27.09 49.40
N SER A 832 -80.64 -26.51 50.39
CA SER A 832 -80.08 -26.19 51.72
C SER A 832 -80.93 -26.80 52.82
N PHE A 833 -80.28 -27.24 53.90
CA PHE A 833 -80.88 -27.89 55.04
C PHE A 833 -80.34 -27.26 56.33
N ASN A 834 -81.23 -26.86 57.24
CA ASN A 834 -80.83 -26.34 58.54
C ASN A 834 -80.72 -27.47 59.57
N ASN A 835 -79.50 -27.70 60.08
CA ASN A 835 -79.18 -28.76 61.04
C ASN A 835 -79.73 -30.16 60.67
N PRO A 836 -79.47 -30.67 59.44
CA PRO A 836 -79.97 -31.98 59.06
C PRO A 836 -79.28 -33.09 59.87
N THR A 837 -80.07 -34.02 60.40
CA THR A 837 -79.54 -35.31 60.90
C THR A 837 -79.35 -36.31 59.75
N THR A 838 -80.14 -36.18 58.68
CA THR A 838 -80.03 -37.02 57.48
C THR A 838 -80.49 -36.27 56.23
N ILE A 839 -79.78 -36.44 55.10
CA ILE A 839 -80.20 -35.99 53.76
C ILE A 839 -80.44 -37.22 52.90
N ASN A 840 -81.64 -37.37 52.33
CA ASN A 840 -81.98 -38.49 51.47
C ASN A 840 -81.67 -38.19 49.99
N LEU A 841 -80.89 -39.05 49.35
CA LEU A 841 -80.44 -38.92 47.97
C LEU A 841 -81.22 -39.82 47.00
N SER A 842 -82.17 -40.65 47.46
CA SER A 842 -82.88 -41.67 46.65
C SER A 842 -83.45 -41.18 45.30
N ASN A 843 -83.79 -39.90 45.20
CA ASN A 843 -84.39 -39.28 44.01
C ASN A 843 -83.37 -38.49 43.16
N MET A 844 -82.09 -38.58 43.47
CA MET A 844 -81.01 -37.91 42.77
C MET A 844 -80.37 -38.88 41.74
N PRO A 845 -79.96 -38.39 40.56
CA PRO A 845 -79.23 -39.22 39.61
C PRO A 845 -77.86 -39.64 40.18
N HIS A 846 -77.34 -40.79 39.75
CA HIS A 846 -75.97 -41.18 40.11
C HIS A 846 -74.97 -40.17 39.55
N GLY A 847 -74.01 -39.75 40.37
CA GLY A 847 -73.11 -38.68 40.00
C GLY A 847 -72.28 -38.14 41.15
N ILE A 848 -71.50 -37.10 40.86
CA ILE A 848 -70.64 -36.47 41.85
C ILE A 848 -71.34 -35.26 42.48
N TYR A 849 -71.38 -35.23 43.80
CA TYR A 849 -72.01 -34.19 44.58
C TYR A 849 -71.03 -33.59 45.60
N VAL A 850 -71.31 -32.35 46.01
CA VAL A 850 -70.55 -31.68 47.06
C VAL A 850 -71.52 -31.27 48.16
N VAL A 851 -71.26 -31.69 49.40
CA VAL A 851 -71.97 -31.17 50.58
C VAL A 851 -71.06 -30.18 51.30
N SER A 852 -71.59 -28.99 51.57
CA SER A 852 -70.88 -27.92 52.29
C SER A 852 -71.58 -27.58 53.59
N PHE A 853 -70.83 -27.48 54.69
CA PHE A 853 -71.31 -27.02 56.00
C PHE A 853 -70.17 -26.35 56.76
N ARG A 854 -70.44 -25.25 57.49
CA ARG A 854 -69.44 -24.47 58.25
C ARG A 854 -68.14 -24.16 57.48
N GLY A 855 -68.27 -23.86 56.18
CA GLY A 855 -67.12 -23.54 55.31
C GLY A 855 -66.28 -24.74 54.86
N THR A 856 -66.66 -25.97 55.25
CA THR A 856 -66.02 -27.21 54.78
C THR A 856 -66.88 -27.83 53.70
N SER A 857 -66.28 -28.22 52.58
CA SER A 857 -66.97 -28.88 51.46
C SER A 857 -66.37 -30.25 51.21
N THR A 858 -67.20 -31.30 51.18
CA THR A 858 -66.75 -32.67 50.86
C THR A 858 -67.42 -33.16 49.59
N LYS A 859 -66.60 -33.64 48.66
CA LYS A 859 -67.03 -34.23 47.39
C LYS A 859 -67.22 -35.73 47.56
N PHE A 860 -68.34 -36.26 47.10
CA PHE A 860 -68.64 -37.70 47.15
C PHE A 860 -69.35 -38.16 45.87
N VAL A 861 -69.26 -39.45 45.60
CA VAL A 861 -69.97 -40.09 44.49
C VAL A 861 -71.23 -40.75 45.07
N TYR A 862 -72.40 -40.43 44.53
CA TYR A 862 -73.68 -41.07 44.84
C TYR A 862 -74.09 -42.04 43.75
#